data_AF-A0A2S0K322-F1
#
_entry.id   AF-A0A2S0K322-F1
#
_cell.length_a   1.000
_cell.length_b   1.000
_cell.length_c   1.000
_cell.angle_alpha   90.00
_cell.angle_beta   90.00
_cell.angle_gamma   90.00
#
_symmetry.space_group_name_H-M   'P 1'
#
loop_
_entity.id
_entity.type
_entity.pdbx_description
1 polymer ?
#
loop_
_entity_poly.entity_id
_entity_poly.type
_entity_poly.pdbx_seq_one_letter_code
_entity_poly.pdbx_strand_id
1 'polypeptide(L)'
;MNTLELDTKESYWSAALKEFELKSKVTLGTFKNNGFKLVNDTFFLDKKIMQSLSQFADTYNVNVNSILYSAWGLLLHNYNDTDYVVFGTSTTEGKVLPFCVKTDFDITSIKYIRQIENELELIKLYKNVTEEEIFSYNQLDLKSGLFGSIFSSGESKAVLSEYLEENEIEMCFEIDFSLKCSISYNDNLFDNYAISKLKEHFFNLVSELTLNSHTKLEDIAILSKKEKNQVLYEFNNKSINYDITKTVDDFFEMQVKKNPNKVALICKDKSFTYDELNKKSNQLAFLLRQKGVKPEKLVGLVVDRSEDLIIGILAILKAGGAYLPVDPAYPLQRINYMYEQAEIDLLLTHSHLNIDLSFPCEKIYLDNYPLNQYPTDNLDRLHNAENLIYTLYTSGSTGQPKGVTVEHRNVVGYYHSFIDEFKLTENDIMLQQSTVSFDISVEEIFPILLTGGTLVIACKDEVASIEKLLIVMRNNKVTMISGFPLLLNELNKYPPVESVHTMISGGDVLRKEYINNLIDKVKIYNTYGPSETTVCISYYEVTSARIQSGIPTGKPIANYKVYILDKNRKPVPIGVPGEVCISGVGVSRGYLNRPDLTSERFVKNPFIPNEKMYISGDLARWSPDGNIEFLGRIDNQIKICGRRTEPGEVEEKLLEHPNVTEACVIARENKDKNKYLTAYIVINETISATDLKEYLYKFLPDFMVPSYYVVLDKLPININGKIDKNNLAIILN
;
A
#
# COMPACT_ATOMS: atom_id res chain seq x y z
N MET A 1 -37.81 -3.70 -8.44
CA MET A 1 -38.77 -4.12 -7.40
C MET A 1 -40.12 -4.42 -8.06
N ASN A 2 -40.90 -5.40 -7.59
CA ASN A 2 -42.26 -5.61 -8.09
C ASN A 2 -43.18 -4.52 -7.50
N THR A 3 -43.96 -3.86 -8.34
CA THR A 3 -44.89 -2.75 -8.01
C THR A 3 -45.99 -3.10 -7.00
N LEU A 4 -46.11 -4.37 -6.59
CA LEU A 4 -47.17 -4.88 -5.71
C LEU A 4 -46.86 -4.74 -4.20
N GLU A 5 -45.65 -4.31 -3.80
CA GLU A 5 -45.26 -4.12 -2.37
C GLU A 5 -45.10 -2.64 -1.94
N LEU A 6 -45.33 -1.68 -2.83
CA LEU A 6 -45.04 -0.25 -2.61
C LEU A 6 -46.31 0.62 -2.58
N ASP A 7 -47.19 0.40 -1.60
CA ASP A 7 -48.48 1.13 -1.53
C ASP A 7 -48.37 2.58 -1.00
N THR A 8 -47.23 2.99 -0.45
CA THR A 8 -47.03 4.33 0.13
C THR A 8 -45.70 4.97 -0.25
N LYS A 9 -45.62 6.30 -0.18
CA LYS A 9 -44.37 7.06 -0.38
C LYS A 9 -43.27 6.65 0.62
N GLU A 10 -43.65 6.37 1.87
CA GLU A 10 -42.74 5.91 2.91
C GLU A 10 -42.13 4.55 2.54
N SER A 11 -42.95 3.57 2.15
CA SER A 11 -42.47 2.24 1.75
C SER A 11 -41.49 2.28 0.58
N TYR A 12 -41.72 3.15 -0.41
CA TYR A 12 -40.78 3.35 -1.52
C TYR A 12 -39.46 3.96 -1.06
N TRP A 13 -39.49 5.10 -0.35
CA TRP A 13 -38.27 5.80 0.04
C TRP A 13 -37.45 5.03 1.08
N SER A 14 -38.09 4.28 1.99
CA SER A 14 -37.39 3.37 2.90
C SER A 14 -36.76 2.18 2.18
N ALA A 15 -37.40 1.66 1.13
CA ALA A 15 -36.83 0.56 0.34
C ALA A 15 -35.68 1.03 -0.57
N ALA A 16 -35.84 2.20 -1.19
CA ALA A 16 -34.87 2.77 -2.13
C ALA A 16 -33.52 3.07 -1.46
N LEU A 17 -33.54 3.60 -0.23
CA LEU A 17 -32.35 4.01 0.53
C LEU A 17 -31.91 2.99 1.60
N LYS A 18 -32.50 1.79 1.60
CA LYS A 18 -32.20 0.74 2.59
C LYS A 18 -30.72 0.36 2.70
N GLU A 19 -30.02 0.40 1.57
CA GLU A 19 -28.59 0.02 1.46
C GLU A 19 -27.67 1.24 1.37
N PHE A 20 -28.20 2.45 1.64
CA PHE A 20 -27.39 3.65 1.67
C PHE A 20 -26.48 3.67 2.90
N GLU A 21 -25.17 3.61 2.65
CA GLU A 21 -24.15 3.79 3.69
C GLU A 21 -23.42 5.12 3.54
N LEU A 22 -23.04 5.47 2.31
CA LEU A 22 -22.20 6.63 2.01
C LEU A 22 -22.56 7.25 0.66
N LYS A 23 -22.33 8.57 0.55
CA LYS A 23 -22.44 9.31 -0.71
C LYS A 23 -21.49 8.75 -1.77
N SER A 24 -22.03 8.46 -2.96
CA SER A 24 -21.22 8.18 -4.15
C SER A 24 -20.51 9.45 -4.61
N LYS A 25 -19.22 9.32 -4.92
CA LYS A 25 -18.35 10.44 -5.30
C LYS A 25 -17.86 10.31 -6.73
N VAL A 26 -17.50 11.44 -7.32
CA VAL A 26 -16.75 11.47 -8.57
C VAL A 26 -15.27 11.61 -8.24
N THR A 27 -14.48 10.55 -8.43
CA THR A 27 -13.17 10.41 -7.79
C THR A 27 -11.98 11.00 -8.57
N LEU A 28 -12.22 11.54 -9.78
CA LEU A 28 -11.19 11.98 -10.74
C LEU A 28 -10.40 13.27 -10.40
N GLY A 29 -10.54 13.80 -9.17
CA GLY A 29 -10.12 15.16 -8.81
C GLY A 29 -8.91 15.30 -7.87
N THR A 30 -8.42 16.53 -7.74
CA THR A 30 -7.43 16.96 -6.73
C THR A 30 -8.07 18.01 -5.82
N PHE A 31 -8.06 17.78 -4.50
CA PHE A 31 -8.59 18.73 -3.54
C PHE A 31 -7.69 19.98 -3.46
N LYS A 32 -8.21 21.14 -3.85
CA LYS A 32 -7.63 22.44 -3.55
C LYS A 32 -8.41 23.05 -2.38
N ASN A 33 -7.71 23.48 -1.33
CA ASN A 33 -8.30 23.90 -0.06
C ASN A 33 -8.97 25.31 -0.08
N ASN A 34 -9.50 25.77 -1.22
CA ASN A 34 -9.87 27.17 -1.42
C ASN A 34 -11.37 27.38 -1.78
N GLY A 35 -12.29 27.01 -0.89
CA GLY A 35 -13.72 27.38 -0.99
C GLY A 35 -14.53 26.62 -2.05
N PHE A 36 -15.75 27.09 -2.36
CA PHE A 36 -16.59 26.56 -3.44
C PHE A 36 -16.58 27.55 -4.60
N LYS A 37 -16.20 27.10 -5.80
CA LYS A 37 -16.26 27.93 -7.01
C LYS A 37 -16.81 27.14 -8.18
N LEU A 38 -18.01 27.52 -8.61
CA LEU A 38 -18.71 26.86 -9.68
C LEU A 38 -18.14 27.25 -11.05
N VAL A 39 -17.83 26.25 -11.87
CA VAL A 39 -17.46 26.40 -13.28
C VAL A 39 -18.45 25.61 -14.14
N ASN A 40 -18.83 26.20 -15.28
CA ASN A 40 -19.74 25.60 -16.24
C ASN A 40 -19.02 25.32 -17.56
N ASP A 41 -19.08 24.08 -18.03
CA ASP A 41 -18.56 23.65 -19.31
C ASP A 41 -19.69 23.11 -20.18
N THR A 42 -19.78 23.54 -21.44
CA THR A 42 -20.88 23.20 -22.34
C THR A 42 -20.35 22.72 -23.68
N PHE A 43 -20.91 21.62 -24.17
CA PHE A 43 -20.50 20.98 -25.42
C PHE A 43 -21.67 20.24 -26.06
N PHE A 44 -21.50 19.79 -27.31
CA PHE A 44 -22.52 19.03 -28.03
C PHE A 44 -22.08 17.59 -28.23
N LEU A 45 -23.01 16.65 -28.12
CA LEU A 45 -22.82 15.24 -28.47
C LEU A 45 -22.52 15.08 -29.98
N ASP A 46 -21.68 14.11 -30.32
CA ASP A 46 -21.44 13.75 -31.72
C ASP A 46 -22.73 13.22 -32.37
N LYS A 47 -23.05 13.70 -33.58
CA LYS A 47 -24.24 13.29 -34.35
C LYS A 47 -24.32 11.78 -34.57
N LYS A 48 -23.19 11.07 -34.66
CA LYS A 48 -23.15 9.62 -34.80
C LYS A 48 -23.59 8.92 -33.52
N ILE A 49 -23.15 9.40 -32.35
CA ILE A 49 -23.57 8.86 -31.06
C ILE A 49 -25.08 9.06 -30.90
N MET A 50 -25.60 10.23 -31.27
CA MET A 50 -27.04 10.51 -31.29
C MET A 50 -27.81 9.51 -32.16
N GLN A 51 -27.40 9.33 -33.41
CA GLN A 51 -28.07 8.38 -34.32
C GLN A 51 -28.04 6.96 -33.77
N SER A 52 -26.92 6.54 -33.18
CA SER A 52 -26.78 5.24 -32.55
C SER A 52 -27.71 5.06 -31.35
N LEU A 53 -27.85 6.08 -30.50
CA LEU A 53 -28.74 6.04 -29.34
C LEU A 53 -30.21 5.96 -29.75
N SER A 54 -30.64 6.79 -30.70
CA SER A 54 -32.02 6.76 -31.21
C SER A 54 -32.33 5.43 -31.88
N GLN A 55 -31.44 4.93 -32.74
CA GLN A 55 -31.61 3.63 -33.39
C GLN A 55 -31.70 2.48 -32.37
N PHE A 56 -30.87 2.53 -31.33
CA PHE A 56 -30.90 1.54 -30.25
C PHE A 56 -32.21 1.59 -29.47
N ALA A 57 -32.63 2.78 -29.06
CA ALA A 57 -33.89 3.03 -28.36
C ALA A 57 -35.09 2.49 -29.14
N ASP A 58 -35.15 2.78 -30.45
CA ASP A 58 -36.20 2.29 -31.35
C ASP A 58 -36.17 0.76 -31.48
N THR A 59 -34.97 0.17 -31.61
CA THR A 59 -34.78 -1.27 -31.81
C THR A 59 -35.23 -2.08 -30.59
N TYR A 60 -34.91 -1.62 -29.38
CA TYR A 60 -35.17 -2.37 -28.15
C TYR A 60 -36.38 -1.86 -27.35
N ASN A 61 -37.06 -0.83 -27.87
CA ASN A 61 -38.19 -0.14 -27.27
C ASN A 61 -37.90 0.31 -25.83
N VAL A 62 -36.85 1.12 -25.68
CA VAL A 62 -36.40 1.73 -24.41
C VAL A 62 -36.16 3.23 -24.59
N ASN A 63 -36.28 4.02 -23.54
CA ASN A 63 -36.04 5.46 -23.60
C ASN A 63 -34.54 5.81 -23.65
N VAL A 64 -34.14 6.78 -24.49
CA VAL A 64 -32.76 7.32 -24.51
C VAL A 64 -32.31 7.77 -23.11
N ASN A 65 -33.19 8.37 -22.31
CA ASN A 65 -32.90 8.77 -20.94
C ASN A 65 -32.47 7.57 -20.08
N SER A 66 -33.12 6.41 -20.22
CA SER A 66 -32.76 5.22 -19.46
C SER A 66 -31.34 4.75 -19.77
N ILE A 67 -30.88 4.88 -21.02
CA ILE A 67 -29.51 4.56 -21.44
C ILE A 67 -28.51 5.52 -20.78
N LEU A 68 -28.81 6.83 -20.80
CA LEU A 68 -27.95 7.87 -20.23
C LEU A 68 -27.83 7.75 -18.70
N TYR A 69 -28.95 7.51 -18.00
CA TYR A 69 -28.94 7.23 -16.56
C TYR A 69 -28.22 5.92 -16.22
N SER A 70 -28.36 4.89 -17.07
CA SER A 70 -27.62 3.63 -16.93
C SER A 70 -26.10 3.86 -16.99
N ALA A 71 -25.65 4.66 -17.96
CA ALA A 71 -24.23 5.00 -18.09
C ALA A 71 -23.72 5.81 -16.89
N TRP A 72 -24.49 6.78 -16.38
CA TRP A 72 -24.12 7.55 -15.19
C TRP A 72 -24.04 6.68 -13.94
N GLY A 73 -25.04 5.82 -13.71
CA GLY A 73 -25.04 4.86 -12.60
C GLY A 73 -23.83 3.94 -12.65
N LEU A 74 -23.55 3.32 -13.80
CA LEU A 74 -22.37 2.46 -13.97
C LEU A 74 -21.05 3.21 -13.79
N LEU A 75 -20.97 4.46 -14.22
CA LEU A 75 -19.80 5.30 -14.00
C LEU A 75 -19.51 5.44 -12.50
N LEU A 76 -20.54 5.77 -11.71
CA LEU A 76 -20.42 5.90 -10.27
C LEU A 76 -20.11 4.57 -9.58
N HIS A 77 -20.69 3.46 -10.03
CA HIS A 77 -20.34 2.12 -9.51
C HIS A 77 -18.85 1.85 -9.67
N ASN A 78 -18.31 2.07 -10.87
CA ASN A 78 -16.89 1.85 -11.17
C ASN A 78 -15.96 2.81 -10.40
N TYR A 79 -16.38 4.05 -10.15
CA TYR A 79 -15.57 5.01 -9.40
C TYR A 79 -15.51 4.77 -7.90
N ASN A 80 -16.52 4.08 -7.36
CA ASN A 80 -16.68 3.87 -5.92
C ASN A 80 -16.55 2.39 -5.51
N ASP A 81 -16.37 1.48 -6.47
CA ASP A 81 -16.27 0.02 -6.28
C ASP A 81 -17.42 -0.57 -5.44
N THR A 82 -18.64 -0.09 -5.69
CA THR A 82 -19.87 -0.46 -4.97
C THR A 82 -20.95 -0.91 -5.93
N ASP A 83 -21.86 -1.77 -5.47
CA ASP A 83 -23.01 -2.24 -6.23
C ASP A 83 -24.26 -1.36 -6.00
N TYR A 84 -24.15 -0.37 -5.12
CA TYR A 84 -25.21 0.56 -4.77
C TYR A 84 -24.70 2.01 -4.82
N VAL A 85 -25.33 2.85 -5.65
CA VAL A 85 -24.98 4.28 -5.78
C VAL A 85 -26.22 5.16 -5.70
N VAL A 86 -26.01 6.38 -5.20
CA VAL A 86 -27.05 7.41 -5.12
C VAL A 86 -26.53 8.70 -5.73
N PHE A 87 -27.31 9.28 -6.64
CA PHE A 87 -27.06 10.58 -7.24
C PHE A 87 -28.36 11.38 -7.35
N GLY A 88 -28.29 12.70 -7.43
CA GLY A 88 -29.47 13.54 -7.58
C GLY A 88 -30.01 13.49 -9.01
N THR A 89 -31.33 13.56 -9.17
CA THR A 89 -32.01 13.76 -10.45
C THR A 89 -32.97 14.95 -10.34
N SER A 90 -33.07 15.76 -11.40
CA SER A 90 -34.03 16.87 -11.43
C SER A 90 -35.37 16.44 -12.03
N THR A 91 -36.44 16.83 -11.37
CA THR A 91 -37.81 16.68 -11.86
C THR A 91 -38.18 17.84 -12.79
N THR A 92 -39.21 17.65 -13.62
CA THR A 92 -39.76 18.70 -14.51
C THR A 92 -40.31 19.92 -13.74
N GLU A 93 -40.57 19.76 -12.44
CA GLU A 93 -41.02 20.81 -11.51
C GLU A 93 -39.86 21.56 -10.85
N GLY A 94 -38.61 21.19 -11.14
CA GLY A 94 -37.41 21.84 -10.63
C GLY A 94 -36.94 21.34 -9.26
N LYS A 95 -37.54 20.28 -8.71
CA LYS A 95 -37.04 19.62 -7.49
C LYS A 95 -35.91 18.63 -7.80
N VAL A 96 -34.91 18.56 -6.93
CA VAL A 96 -33.86 17.53 -6.97
C VAL A 96 -34.24 16.41 -6.01
N LEU A 97 -34.21 15.17 -6.47
CA LEU A 97 -34.51 13.97 -5.68
C LEU A 97 -33.36 12.97 -5.76
N PRO A 98 -33.12 12.14 -4.73
CA PRO A 98 -32.16 11.06 -4.82
C PRO A 98 -32.66 9.98 -5.79
N PHE A 99 -31.81 9.61 -6.74
CA PHE A 99 -31.97 8.50 -7.65
C PHE A 99 -31.04 7.37 -7.22
N CYS A 100 -31.63 6.25 -6.82
CA CYS A 100 -30.92 5.12 -6.24
C CYS A 100 -30.74 4.04 -7.28
N VAL A 101 -29.50 3.57 -7.47
CA VAL A 101 -29.19 2.52 -8.42
C VAL A 101 -28.49 1.39 -7.71
N LYS A 102 -29.19 0.25 -7.65
CA LYS A 102 -28.62 -1.04 -7.26
C LYS A 102 -28.37 -1.89 -8.50
N THR A 103 -27.13 -2.28 -8.72
CA THR A 103 -26.72 -3.01 -9.93
C THR A 103 -26.40 -4.46 -9.61
N ASP A 104 -27.08 -5.37 -10.32
CA ASP A 104 -26.69 -6.77 -10.41
C ASP A 104 -25.79 -6.93 -11.64
N PHE A 105 -24.50 -7.18 -11.44
CA PHE A 105 -23.53 -7.25 -12.54
C PHE A 105 -23.67 -8.51 -13.42
N ASP A 106 -24.46 -9.51 -13.00
CA ASP A 106 -24.71 -10.73 -13.76
C ASP A 106 -25.78 -10.56 -14.85
N ILE A 107 -26.54 -9.46 -14.83
CA ILE A 107 -27.56 -9.19 -15.86
C ILE A 107 -26.95 -8.58 -17.12
N THR A 108 -27.64 -8.72 -18.24
CA THR A 108 -27.24 -8.09 -19.50
C THR A 108 -27.49 -6.59 -19.47
N SER A 109 -26.69 -5.82 -20.20
CA SER A 109 -26.85 -4.36 -20.30
C SER A 109 -28.28 -3.93 -20.68
N ILE A 110 -28.96 -4.64 -21.60
CA ILE A 110 -30.36 -4.30 -21.93
C ILE A 110 -31.34 -4.53 -20.76
N LYS A 111 -31.11 -5.53 -19.91
CA LYS A 111 -31.95 -5.78 -18.73
C LYS A 111 -31.75 -4.67 -17.70
N TYR A 112 -30.51 -4.25 -17.53
CA TYR A 112 -30.17 -3.12 -16.66
C TYR A 112 -30.80 -1.82 -17.13
N ILE A 113 -30.73 -1.51 -18.43
CA ILE A 113 -31.38 -0.32 -19.00
C ILE A 113 -32.90 -0.30 -18.68
N ARG A 114 -33.58 -1.45 -18.82
CA ARG A 114 -34.99 -1.58 -18.45
C ARG A 114 -35.25 -1.45 -16.94
N GLN A 115 -34.33 -1.90 -16.11
CA GLN A 115 -34.41 -1.70 -14.67
C GLN A 115 -34.34 -0.21 -14.33
N ILE A 116 -33.41 0.53 -14.94
CA ILE A 116 -33.29 1.99 -14.77
C ILE A 116 -34.53 2.71 -15.32
N GLU A 117 -35.07 2.27 -16.46
CA GLU A 117 -36.31 2.82 -17.01
C GLU A 117 -37.50 2.67 -16.05
N ASN A 118 -37.66 1.49 -15.42
CA ASN A 118 -38.68 1.28 -14.41
C ASN A 118 -38.48 2.17 -13.18
N GLU A 119 -37.23 2.36 -12.74
CA GLU A 119 -36.91 3.24 -11.60
C GLU A 119 -37.23 4.71 -11.91
N LEU A 120 -36.96 5.15 -13.14
CA LEU A 120 -37.34 6.48 -13.64
C LEU A 120 -38.86 6.68 -13.67
N GLU A 121 -39.65 5.64 -13.87
CA GLU A 121 -41.12 5.72 -13.77
C GLU A 121 -41.60 5.71 -12.31
N LEU A 122 -40.97 4.91 -11.43
CA LEU A 122 -41.30 4.87 -10.00
C LEU A 122 -41.04 6.22 -9.33
N ILE A 123 -39.88 6.84 -9.56
CA ILE A 123 -39.56 8.12 -8.93
C ILE A 123 -40.55 9.23 -9.33
N LYS A 124 -41.11 9.18 -10.56
CA LYS A 124 -42.17 10.10 -10.99
C LYS A 124 -43.47 9.93 -10.20
N LEU A 125 -43.79 8.71 -9.77
CA LEU A 125 -44.98 8.40 -8.97
C LEU A 125 -44.83 8.90 -7.51
N TYR A 126 -43.63 8.80 -6.94
CA TYR A 126 -43.36 9.13 -5.53
C TYR A 126 -42.60 10.45 -5.31
N LYS A 127 -42.52 11.32 -6.32
CA LYS A 127 -41.84 12.64 -6.27
C LYS A 127 -42.43 13.65 -5.28
N ASN A 128 -43.67 13.45 -4.83
CA ASN A 128 -44.36 14.34 -3.90
C ASN A 128 -43.93 14.07 -2.45
N VAL A 129 -42.65 14.30 -2.18
CA VAL A 129 -41.98 14.10 -0.90
C VAL A 129 -41.08 15.31 -0.59
N THR A 130 -40.83 15.58 0.69
CA THR A 130 -39.79 16.54 1.11
C THR A 130 -38.49 15.84 1.46
N GLU A 131 -37.38 16.57 1.46
CA GLU A 131 -36.09 16.02 1.92
C GLU A 131 -36.18 15.53 3.37
N GLU A 132 -36.76 16.32 4.27
CA GLU A 132 -37.00 15.94 5.67
C GLU A 132 -37.79 14.62 5.82
N GLU A 133 -38.78 14.39 4.96
CA GLU A 133 -39.53 13.13 4.92
C GLU A 133 -38.63 11.95 4.52
N ILE A 134 -37.82 12.09 3.46
CA ILE A 134 -36.88 11.04 3.00
C ILE A 134 -35.89 10.67 4.11
N PHE A 135 -35.32 11.66 4.78
CA PHE A 135 -34.37 11.43 5.89
C PHE A 135 -35.05 10.76 7.09
N SER A 136 -36.26 11.22 7.45
CA SER A 136 -37.05 10.65 8.54
C SER A 136 -37.39 9.17 8.29
N TYR A 137 -37.83 8.82 7.08
CA TYR A 137 -38.18 7.44 6.70
C TYR A 137 -36.99 6.47 6.75
N ASN A 138 -35.77 6.99 6.69
CA ASN A 138 -34.54 6.20 6.64
C ASN A 138 -33.66 6.36 7.89
N GLN A 139 -34.10 7.13 8.89
CA GLN A 139 -33.32 7.42 10.11
C GLN A 139 -31.93 8.01 9.82
N LEU A 140 -31.83 8.83 8.78
CA LEU A 140 -30.58 9.48 8.36
C LEU A 140 -30.42 10.86 9.00
N ASP A 141 -29.18 11.29 9.20
CA ASP A 141 -28.89 12.66 9.65
C ASP A 141 -28.87 13.61 8.45
N LEU A 142 -29.74 14.62 8.44
CA LEU A 142 -29.81 15.66 7.39
C LEU A 142 -28.43 16.24 7.03
N LYS A 143 -27.52 16.35 7.99
CA LYS A 143 -26.17 16.88 7.75
C LYS A 143 -25.28 15.97 6.91
N SER A 144 -25.61 14.68 6.77
CA SER A 144 -24.81 13.77 5.96
C SER A 144 -24.98 14.06 4.46
N GLY A 145 -26.15 14.59 4.05
CA GLY A 145 -26.64 14.63 2.66
C GLY A 145 -26.76 13.22 2.02
N LEU A 146 -27.33 13.14 0.82
CA LEU A 146 -27.58 11.84 0.14
C LEU A 146 -26.70 11.57 -1.08
N PHE A 147 -26.22 12.60 -1.77
CA PHE A 147 -25.42 12.43 -2.99
C PHE A 147 -24.40 13.56 -3.16
N GLY A 148 -23.31 13.27 -3.88
CA GLY A 148 -22.29 14.25 -4.25
C GLY A 148 -22.43 14.79 -5.69
N SER A 149 -23.29 14.18 -6.51
CA SER A 149 -23.47 14.59 -7.91
C SER A 149 -24.94 14.56 -8.33
N ILE A 150 -25.29 15.37 -9.34
CA ILE A 150 -26.61 15.40 -9.97
C ILE A 150 -26.45 15.01 -11.45
N PHE A 151 -27.35 14.16 -11.94
CA PHE A 151 -27.47 13.84 -13.36
C PHE A 151 -28.89 14.09 -13.83
N SER A 152 -29.05 14.79 -14.95
CA SER A 152 -30.36 15.03 -15.55
C SER A 152 -30.32 14.93 -17.06
N SER A 153 -31.41 14.44 -17.65
CA SER A 153 -31.59 14.40 -19.09
C SER A 153 -33.03 14.71 -19.50
N GLY A 154 -33.18 15.63 -20.46
CA GLY A 154 -34.48 16.11 -20.97
C GLY A 154 -34.78 17.57 -20.61
N GLU A 155 -36.04 17.88 -20.29
CA GLU A 155 -36.49 19.23 -19.91
C GLU A 155 -36.16 19.51 -18.43
N SER A 156 -35.03 20.19 -18.18
CA SER A 156 -34.67 20.71 -16.86
C SER A 156 -35.09 22.19 -16.75
N LYS A 157 -35.87 22.53 -15.71
CA LYS A 157 -36.24 23.92 -15.37
C LYS A 157 -35.56 24.43 -14.09
N ALA A 158 -34.77 23.60 -13.43
CA ALA A 158 -34.14 23.95 -12.18
C ALA A 158 -32.97 24.93 -12.42
N VAL A 159 -32.91 26.01 -11.63
CA VAL A 159 -31.69 26.81 -11.49
C VAL A 159 -30.73 26.03 -10.59
N LEU A 160 -30.06 25.03 -11.17
CA LEU A 160 -29.24 24.09 -10.40
C LEU A 160 -27.98 24.75 -9.81
N SER A 161 -27.53 25.88 -10.34
CA SER A 161 -26.35 26.58 -9.82
C SER A 161 -26.49 27.01 -8.36
N GLU A 162 -27.65 27.55 -7.97
CA GLU A 162 -27.92 27.95 -6.58
C GLU A 162 -28.00 26.70 -5.67
N TYR A 163 -28.68 25.64 -6.13
CA TYR A 163 -28.77 24.38 -5.40
C TYR A 163 -27.40 23.73 -5.16
N LEU A 164 -26.50 23.76 -6.15
CA LEU A 164 -25.14 23.21 -6.03
C LEU A 164 -24.34 23.95 -4.95
N GLU A 165 -24.43 25.28 -4.90
CA GLU A 165 -23.74 26.11 -3.91
C GLU A 165 -24.32 25.92 -2.50
N GLU A 166 -25.65 25.96 -2.35
CA GLU A 166 -26.34 25.83 -1.06
C GLU A 166 -26.12 24.45 -0.40
N ASN A 167 -26.02 23.40 -1.20
CA ASN A 167 -25.93 22.02 -0.73
C ASN A 167 -24.52 21.42 -0.90
N GLU A 168 -23.53 22.25 -1.27
CA GLU A 168 -22.14 21.85 -1.51
C GLU A 168 -22.00 20.62 -2.43
N ILE A 169 -22.85 20.51 -3.45
CA ILE A 169 -22.83 19.39 -4.39
C ILE A 169 -21.62 19.53 -5.31
N GLU A 170 -20.87 18.44 -5.48
CA GLU A 170 -19.58 18.43 -6.17
C GLU A 170 -19.75 18.76 -7.66
N MET A 171 -20.80 18.23 -8.30
CA MET A 171 -21.10 18.50 -9.70
C MET A 171 -22.57 18.23 -10.12
N CYS A 172 -22.96 18.82 -11.25
CA CYS A 172 -24.15 18.51 -12.03
C CYS A 172 -23.77 18.22 -13.48
N PHE A 173 -24.36 17.19 -14.09
CA PHE A 173 -24.25 16.91 -15.52
C PHE A 173 -25.66 16.82 -16.15
N GLU A 174 -25.95 17.74 -17.05
CA GLU A 174 -27.22 17.86 -17.76
C GLU A 174 -27.05 17.58 -19.26
N ILE A 175 -28.01 16.85 -19.84
CA ILE A 175 -28.10 16.60 -21.29
C ILE A 175 -29.52 16.92 -21.75
N ASP A 176 -29.71 18.01 -22.48
CA ASP A 176 -31.04 18.40 -22.96
C ASP A 176 -31.53 17.56 -24.16
N PHE A 177 -32.77 17.76 -24.60
CA PHE A 177 -33.33 17.07 -25.78
C PHE A 177 -32.64 17.44 -27.10
N SER A 178 -31.94 18.58 -27.16
CA SER A 178 -31.09 18.96 -28.29
C SER A 178 -29.69 18.34 -28.19
N LEU A 179 -29.46 17.53 -27.14
CA LEU A 179 -28.20 16.87 -26.79
C LEU A 179 -27.04 17.86 -26.59
N LYS A 180 -27.39 19.07 -26.15
CA LYS A 180 -26.46 20.00 -25.54
C LYS A 180 -26.17 19.49 -24.13
N CYS A 181 -24.90 19.24 -23.89
CA CYS A 181 -24.37 18.78 -22.62
C CYS A 181 -23.86 19.98 -21.84
N SER A 182 -24.19 20.06 -20.55
CA SER A 182 -23.68 21.06 -19.62
C SER A 182 -23.19 20.37 -18.36
N ILE A 183 -21.94 20.63 -17.97
CA ILE A 183 -21.36 20.14 -16.72
C ILE A 183 -21.02 21.34 -15.85
N SER A 184 -21.64 21.41 -14.68
CA SER A 184 -21.39 22.40 -13.64
C SER A 184 -20.64 21.72 -12.50
N TYR A 185 -19.51 22.26 -12.06
CA TYR A 185 -18.68 21.56 -11.07
C TYR A 185 -17.87 22.54 -10.21
N ASN A 186 -17.49 22.07 -9.02
CA ASN A 186 -16.59 22.82 -8.14
C ASN A 186 -15.13 22.70 -8.65
N ASP A 187 -14.53 23.82 -9.09
CA ASP A 187 -13.17 23.85 -9.66
C ASP A 187 -12.05 23.57 -8.65
N ASN A 188 -12.39 23.55 -7.36
CA ASN A 188 -11.52 23.12 -6.28
C ASN A 188 -11.49 21.60 -6.11
N LEU A 189 -12.45 20.88 -6.69
CA LEU A 189 -12.50 19.42 -6.68
C LEU A 189 -12.04 18.84 -8.02
N PHE A 190 -12.45 19.45 -9.14
CA PHE A 190 -12.19 18.93 -10.47
C PHE A 190 -11.38 19.92 -11.31
N ASP A 191 -10.27 19.45 -11.87
CA ASP A 191 -9.55 20.18 -12.89
C ASP A 191 -10.05 19.82 -14.30
N ASN A 192 -9.53 20.52 -15.31
CA ASN A 192 -9.93 20.28 -16.70
C ASN A 192 -9.62 18.86 -17.18
N TYR A 193 -8.59 18.22 -16.62
CA TYR A 193 -8.25 16.84 -16.96
C TYR A 193 -9.33 15.89 -16.42
N ALA A 194 -9.72 16.05 -15.17
CA ALA A 194 -10.78 15.28 -14.51
C ALA A 194 -12.09 15.35 -15.30
N ILE A 195 -12.51 16.56 -15.69
CA ILE A 195 -13.74 16.76 -16.47
C ILE A 195 -13.63 16.17 -17.87
N SER A 196 -12.49 16.30 -18.53
CA SER A 196 -12.24 15.66 -19.82
C SER A 196 -12.34 14.14 -19.73
N LYS A 197 -11.79 13.53 -18.67
CA LYS A 197 -11.82 12.09 -18.45
C LYS A 197 -13.20 11.57 -18.06
N LEU A 198 -13.92 12.31 -17.22
CA LEU A 198 -15.31 12.01 -16.90
C LEU A 198 -16.18 11.92 -18.16
N LYS A 199 -16.03 12.89 -19.09
CA LYS A 199 -16.72 12.85 -20.38
C LYS A 199 -16.33 11.62 -21.20
N GLU A 200 -15.03 11.32 -21.30
CA GLU A 200 -14.54 10.14 -22.03
C GLU A 200 -15.15 8.84 -21.48
N HIS A 201 -15.11 8.64 -20.16
CA HIS A 201 -15.66 7.44 -19.52
C HIS A 201 -17.17 7.34 -19.69
N PHE A 202 -17.90 8.43 -19.49
CA PHE A 202 -19.36 8.46 -19.65
C PHE A 202 -19.77 8.08 -21.08
N PHE A 203 -19.19 8.70 -22.10
CA PHE A 203 -19.56 8.39 -23.48
C PHE A 203 -19.04 7.05 -23.97
N ASN A 204 -17.93 6.55 -23.41
CA ASN A 204 -17.49 5.18 -23.63
C ASN A 204 -18.53 4.18 -23.10
N LEU A 205 -19.05 4.40 -21.87
CA LEU A 205 -20.11 3.55 -21.30
C LEU A 205 -21.42 3.61 -22.10
N VAL A 206 -21.84 4.80 -22.55
CA VAL A 206 -23.01 4.95 -23.44
C VAL A 206 -22.82 4.12 -24.72
N SER A 207 -21.62 4.12 -25.30
CA SER A 207 -21.31 3.35 -26.50
C SER A 207 -21.28 1.84 -26.22
N GLU A 208 -20.62 1.42 -25.13
CA GLU A 208 -20.52 0.01 -24.75
C GLU A 208 -21.89 -0.60 -24.39
N LEU A 209 -22.75 0.12 -23.67
CA LEU A 209 -24.10 -0.32 -23.35
C LEU A 209 -24.96 -0.57 -24.60
N THR A 210 -24.77 0.23 -25.65
CA THR A 210 -25.56 0.12 -26.89
C THR A 210 -24.98 -0.91 -27.87
N LEU A 211 -23.66 -1.05 -27.95
CA LEU A 211 -23.01 -2.03 -28.83
C LEU A 211 -23.04 -3.46 -28.27
N ASN A 212 -23.00 -3.61 -26.94
CA ASN A 212 -22.90 -4.88 -26.25
C ASN A 212 -24.17 -5.18 -25.42
N SER A 213 -25.35 -4.96 -26.01
CA SER A 213 -26.68 -5.01 -25.33
C SER A 213 -27.02 -6.34 -24.66
N HIS A 214 -26.45 -7.44 -25.13
CA HIS A 214 -26.66 -8.79 -24.62
C HIS A 214 -25.50 -9.32 -23.78
N THR A 215 -24.45 -8.51 -23.62
CA THR A 215 -23.30 -8.82 -22.76
C THR A 215 -23.67 -8.51 -21.32
N LYS A 216 -23.15 -9.30 -20.39
CA LYS A 216 -23.31 -9.04 -18.95
C LYS A 216 -22.65 -7.71 -18.57
N LEU A 217 -23.21 -7.03 -17.59
CA LEU A 217 -22.66 -5.78 -17.08
C LEU A 217 -21.24 -5.91 -16.57
N GLU A 218 -20.88 -7.07 -15.98
CA GLU A 218 -19.50 -7.31 -15.56
C GLU A 218 -18.50 -7.09 -16.70
N ASP A 219 -18.84 -7.43 -17.95
CA ASP A 219 -17.93 -7.34 -19.09
C ASP A 219 -18.02 -6.00 -19.86
N ILE A 220 -18.86 -5.08 -19.41
CA ILE A 220 -18.96 -3.73 -19.99
C ILE A 220 -17.75 -2.90 -19.58
N ALA A 221 -16.94 -2.49 -20.55
CA ALA A 221 -15.69 -1.78 -20.29
C ALA A 221 -15.93 -0.29 -20.03
N ILE A 222 -15.58 0.20 -18.84
CA ILE A 222 -15.50 1.64 -18.57
C ILE A 222 -14.34 2.31 -19.32
N LEU A 223 -13.19 1.64 -19.36
CA LEU A 223 -11.97 2.17 -19.96
C LEU A 223 -12.02 2.10 -21.49
N SER A 224 -11.61 3.18 -22.14
CA SER A 224 -11.26 3.13 -23.56
C SER A 224 -10.08 2.18 -23.78
N LYS A 225 -9.95 1.61 -24.99
CA LYS A 225 -8.81 0.74 -25.34
C LYS A 225 -7.46 1.43 -25.10
N LYS A 226 -7.41 2.75 -25.34
CA LYS A 226 -6.22 3.58 -25.12
C LYS A 226 -5.87 3.68 -23.64
N GLU A 227 -6.83 4.03 -22.80
CA GLU A 227 -6.58 4.17 -21.36
C GLU A 227 -6.28 2.82 -20.69
N LYS A 228 -6.97 1.76 -21.11
CA LYS A 228 -6.64 0.39 -20.69
C LYS A 228 -5.19 0.01 -21.04
N ASN A 229 -4.72 0.35 -22.24
CA ASN A 229 -3.32 0.12 -22.63
C ASN A 229 -2.36 0.96 -21.76
N GLN A 230 -2.74 2.19 -21.46
CA GLN A 230 -1.94 3.12 -20.67
C GLN A 230 -1.70 2.59 -19.25
N VAL A 231 -2.77 2.22 -18.53
CA VAL A 231 -2.68 1.78 -17.12
C VAL A 231 -2.11 0.37 -16.97
N LEU A 232 -2.27 -0.51 -17.98
CA LEU A 232 -1.73 -1.86 -17.91
C LEU A 232 -0.28 -1.95 -18.37
N TYR A 233 0.11 -1.20 -19.41
CA TYR A 233 1.37 -1.42 -20.11
C TYR A 233 2.25 -0.17 -20.19
N GLU A 234 1.71 1.01 -20.52
CA GLU A 234 2.55 2.20 -20.71
C GLU A 234 3.15 2.71 -19.40
N PHE A 235 2.38 2.72 -18.31
CA PHE A 235 2.91 3.07 -16.98
C PHE A 235 3.85 2.00 -16.40
N ASN A 236 3.86 0.79 -16.99
CA ASN A 236 4.65 -0.36 -16.57
C ASN A 236 5.77 -0.71 -17.57
N ASN A 237 6.20 0.24 -18.40
CA ASN A 237 7.07 -0.04 -19.55
C ASN A 237 8.58 0.00 -19.25
N LYS A 238 9.00 0.37 -18.04
CA LYS A 238 10.41 0.50 -17.69
C LYS A 238 11.03 -0.89 -17.55
N SER A 239 12.04 -1.20 -18.36
CA SER A 239 12.76 -2.47 -18.31
C SER A 239 14.26 -2.28 -18.45
N ILE A 240 15.03 -3.12 -17.77
CA ILE A 240 16.50 -3.16 -17.87
C ILE A 240 16.97 -4.61 -18.03
N ASN A 241 18.01 -4.79 -18.84
CA ASN A 241 18.61 -6.10 -19.08
C ASN A 241 19.79 -6.33 -18.14
N TYR A 242 19.86 -7.52 -17.55
CA TYR A 242 20.99 -8.00 -16.77
C TYR A 242 21.03 -9.53 -16.81
N ASP A 243 22.12 -10.11 -16.32
CA ASP A 243 22.27 -11.57 -16.25
C ASP A 243 21.42 -12.14 -15.11
N ILE A 244 20.25 -12.66 -15.46
CA ILE A 244 19.27 -13.24 -14.52
C ILE A 244 19.75 -14.55 -13.87
N THR A 245 20.88 -15.12 -14.32
CA THR A 245 21.42 -16.38 -13.80
C THR A 245 22.37 -16.16 -12.62
N LYS A 246 22.77 -14.91 -12.37
CA LYS A 246 23.71 -14.53 -11.32
C LYS A 246 23.02 -14.41 -9.97
N THR A 247 23.76 -14.75 -8.93
CA THR A 247 23.36 -14.59 -7.54
C THR A 247 24.00 -13.34 -6.93
N VAL A 248 23.59 -12.99 -5.72
CA VAL A 248 24.14 -11.83 -4.99
C VAL A 248 25.63 -12.03 -4.68
N ASP A 249 26.03 -13.23 -4.27
CA ASP A 249 27.41 -13.59 -4.01
C ASP A 249 28.28 -13.54 -5.28
N ASP A 250 27.72 -13.79 -6.47
CA ASP A 250 28.46 -13.58 -7.73
C ASP A 250 28.85 -12.13 -7.95
N PHE A 251 27.89 -11.22 -7.81
CA PHE A 251 28.14 -9.80 -8.00
C PHE A 251 29.12 -9.27 -6.95
N PHE A 252 29.02 -9.76 -5.71
CA PHE A 252 29.99 -9.43 -4.67
C PHE A 252 31.41 -9.91 -5.05
N GLU A 253 31.57 -11.17 -5.45
CA GLU A 253 32.87 -11.72 -5.85
C GLU A 253 33.45 -11.06 -7.12
N MET A 254 32.58 -10.58 -8.03
CA MET A 254 33.00 -9.74 -9.16
C MET A 254 33.62 -8.43 -8.68
N GLN A 255 33.05 -7.78 -7.67
CA GLN A 255 33.64 -6.58 -7.06
C GLN A 255 34.94 -6.89 -6.31
N VAL A 256 35.04 -8.04 -5.65
CA VAL A 256 36.30 -8.49 -5.01
C VAL A 256 37.43 -8.59 -6.04
N LYS A 257 37.15 -9.17 -7.21
CA LYS A 257 38.14 -9.27 -8.29
C LYS A 257 38.49 -7.91 -8.90
N LYS A 258 37.49 -7.01 -9.02
CA LYS A 258 37.67 -5.68 -9.63
C LYS A 258 38.39 -4.71 -8.71
N ASN A 259 38.05 -4.70 -7.42
CA ASN A 259 38.39 -3.68 -6.43
C ASN A 259 38.92 -4.29 -5.11
N PRO A 260 39.91 -5.19 -5.12
CA PRO A 260 40.28 -5.99 -3.93
C PRO A 260 40.73 -5.15 -2.74
N ASN A 261 41.48 -4.07 -2.98
CA ASN A 261 42.05 -3.21 -1.93
C ASN A 261 41.13 -2.06 -1.50
N LYS A 262 39.94 -1.97 -2.09
CA LYS A 262 38.98 -0.91 -1.75
C LYS A 262 38.24 -1.28 -0.48
N VAL A 263 38.01 -0.30 0.40
CA VAL A 263 37.20 -0.49 1.61
C VAL A 263 35.76 -0.84 1.21
N ALA A 264 35.29 -1.99 1.66
CA ALA A 264 33.92 -2.46 1.46
C ALA A 264 33.05 -2.16 2.68
N LEU A 265 33.62 -2.26 3.88
CA LEU A 265 32.88 -2.21 5.14
C LEU A 265 33.64 -1.42 6.19
N ILE A 266 32.93 -0.53 6.89
CA ILE A 266 33.43 0.20 8.06
C ILE A 266 32.48 -0.04 9.24
N CYS A 267 33.03 -0.37 10.40
CA CYS A 267 32.29 -0.52 11.64
C CYS A 267 33.18 -0.03 12.80
N LYS A 268 32.80 1.09 13.43
CA LYS A 268 33.63 1.81 14.41
C LYS A 268 35.04 2.09 13.86
N ASP A 269 36.06 1.59 14.55
CA ASP A 269 37.49 1.71 14.25
C ASP A 269 38.00 0.64 13.28
N LYS A 270 37.16 -0.33 12.90
CA LYS A 270 37.51 -1.40 11.97
C LYS A 270 37.07 -1.05 10.55
N SER A 271 37.94 -1.34 9.59
CA SER A 271 37.63 -1.30 8.17
C SER A 271 38.08 -2.59 7.50
N PHE A 272 37.31 -3.04 6.51
CA PHE A 272 37.62 -4.23 5.73
C PHE A 272 37.59 -3.85 4.26
N THR A 273 38.66 -4.22 3.56
CA THR A 273 38.66 -4.22 2.10
C THR A 273 37.74 -5.31 1.53
N TYR A 274 37.39 -5.22 0.25
CA TYR A 274 36.63 -6.28 -0.43
C TYR A 274 37.32 -7.64 -0.31
N ASP A 275 38.64 -7.70 -0.48
CA ASP A 275 39.40 -8.95 -0.36
C ASP A 275 39.38 -9.50 1.08
N GLU A 276 39.59 -8.66 2.10
CA GLU A 276 39.56 -9.09 3.50
C GLU A 276 38.17 -9.57 3.94
N LEU A 277 37.11 -8.85 3.54
CA LEU A 277 35.73 -9.23 3.81
C LEU A 277 35.38 -10.55 3.12
N ASN A 278 35.83 -10.74 1.87
CA ASN A 278 35.63 -11.97 1.11
C ASN A 278 36.34 -13.15 1.76
N LYS A 279 37.61 -13.01 2.15
CA LYS A 279 38.37 -14.08 2.81
C LYS A 279 37.73 -14.51 4.13
N LYS A 280 37.30 -13.55 4.97
CA LYS A 280 36.61 -13.84 6.24
C LYS A 280 35.28 -14.55 6.03
N SER A 281 34.46 -14.07 5.09
CA SER A 281 33.19 -14.72 4.77
C SER A 281 33.37 -16.10 4.13
N ASN A 282 34.40 -16.31 3.31
CA ASN A 282 34.74 -17.62 2.76
C ASN A 282 35.11 -18.64 3.85
N GLN A 283 35.93 -18.23 4.84
CA GLN A 283 36.30 -19.10 5.96
C GLN A 283 35.07 -19.57 6.75
N LEU A 284 34.16 -18.65 7.06
CA LEU A 284 32.90 -18.99 7.73
C LEU A 284 31.99 -19.82 6.82
N ALA A 285 31.96 -19.57 5.51
CA ALA A 285 31.18 -20.36 4.56
C ALA A 285 31.65 -21.82 4.49
N PHE A 286 32.96 -22.08 4.53
CA PHE A 286 33.50 -23.45 4.58
C PHE A 286 33.06 -24.18 5.84
N LEU A 287 33.10 -23.51 7.00
CA LEU A 287 32.54 -24.05 8.24
C LEU A 287 31.05 -24.36 8.08
N LEU A 288 30.26 -23.42 7.57
CA LEU A 288 28.83 -23.58 7.38
C LEU A 288 28.50 -24.77 6.47
N ARG A 289 29.27 -25.00 5.39
CA ARG A 289 29.14 -26.20 4.56
C ARG A 289 29.44 -27.50 5.32
N GLN A 290 30.47 -27.51 6.16
CA GLN A 290 30.75 -28.67 7.02
C GLN A 290 29.61 -28.94 8.02
N LYS A 291 28.88 -27.90 8.42
CA LYS A 291 27.66 -27.97 9.25
C LYS A 291 26.38 -28.23 8.45
N GLY A 292 26.51 -28.56 7.16
CA GLY A 292 25.40 -29.00 6.32
C GLY A 292 24.56 -27.87 5.71
N VAL A 293 25.06 -26.62 5.69
CA VAL A 293 24.44 -25.54 4.92
C VAL A 293 24.53 -25.86 3.42
N LYS A 294 23.39 -25.72 2.74
CA LYS A 294 23.16 -26.07 1.34
C LYS A 294 21.99 -25.23 0.78
N PRO A 295 21.73 -25.25 -0.54
CA PRO A 295 20.56 -24.60 -1.14
C PRO A 295 19.26 -24.89 -0.38
N GLU A 296 18.44 -23.85 -0.23
CA GLU A 296 17.13 -23.88 0.47
C GLU A 296 17.20 -24.01 2.00
N LYS A 297 18.38 -24.22 2.60
CA LYS A 297 18.51 -24.28 4.06
C LYS A 297 18.53 -22.88 4.67
N LEU A 298 17.64 -22.62 5.62
CA LEU A 298 17.65 -21.40 6.42
C LEU A 298 18.65 -21.52 7.58
N VAL A 299 19.40 -20.45 7.82
CA VAL A 299 20.33 -20.29 8.95
C VAL A 299 19.88 -19.10 9.77
N GLY A 300 19.65 -19.30 11.07
CA GLY A 300 19.32 -18.22 11.99
C GLY A 300 20.50 -17.28 12.19
N LEU A 301 20.24 -15.99 12.32
CA LEU A 301 21.25 -14.96 12.54
C LEU A 301 20.78 -13.97 13.60
N VAL A 302 21.34 -14.07 14.82
CA VAL A 302 21.11 -13.11 15.92
C VAL A 302 22.45 -12.59 16.39
N VAL A 303 22.85 -11.43 15.90
CA VAL A 303 24.17 -10.83 16.17
C VAL A 303 24.02 -9.35 16.44
N ASP A 304 24.98 -8.79 17.17
CA ASP A 304 25.09 -7.34 17.32
C ASP A 304 25.32 -6.64 15.98
N ARG A 305 24.95 -5.36 15.94
CA ARG A 305 25.29 -4.43 14.85
C ARG A 305 26.81 -4.23 14.81
N SER A 306 27.47 -5.04 14.00
CA SER A 306 28.93 -5.20 13.92
C SER A 306 29.32 -5.73 12.55
N GLU A 307 30.63 -5.86 12.28
CA GLU A 307 31.11 -6.48 11.05
C GLU A 307 30.65 -7.94 10.86
N ASP A 308 30.43 -8.66 11.97
CA ASP A 308 30.02 -10.06 11.98
C ASP A 308 28.66 -10.27 11.34
N LEU A 309 27.81 -9.24 11.34
CA LEU A 309 26.53 -9.25 10.65
C LEU A 309 26.73 -9.45 9.14
N ILE A 310 27.62 -8.67 8.52
CA ILE A 310 27.85 -8.73 7.08
C ILE A 310 28.68 -9.95 6.72
N ILE A 311 29.67 -10.31 7.55
CA ILE A 311 30.45 -11.54 7.39
C ILE A 311 29.52 -12.76 7.45
N GLY A 312 28.60 -12.80 8.41
CA GLY A 312 27.62 -13.87 8.59
C GLY A 312 26.66 -13.98 7.41
N ILE A 313 26.07 -12.87 6.96
CA ILE A 313 25.20 -12.84 5.78
C ILE A 313 25.95 -13.40 4.56
N LEU A 314 27.10 -12.81 4.21
CA LEU A 314 27.87 -13.24 3.03
C LEU A 314 28.29 -14.71 3.13
N ALA A 315 28.69 -15.17 4.32
CA ALA A 315 29.10 -16.56 4.53
C ALA A 315 27.94 -17.55 4.34
N ILE A 316 26.74 -17.22 4.84
CA ILE A 316 25.53 -18.05 4.64
C ILE A 316 25.23 -18.17 3.13
N LEU A 317 25.25 -17.04 2.42
CA LEU A 317 24.99 -17.03 0.97
C LEU A 317 26.04 -17.82 0.19
N LYS A 318 27.34 -17.65 0.50
CA LYS A 318 28.44 -18.39 -0.13
C LYS A 318 28.42 -19.89 0.19
N ALA A 319 27.93 -20.26 1.37
CA ALA A 319 27.67 -21.66 1.72
C ALA A 319 26.51 -22.25 0.91
N GLY A 320 25.66 -21.40 0.33
CA GLY A 320 24.50 -21.74 -0.49
C GLY A 320 23.17 -21.69 0.29
N GLY A 321 23.18 -21.27 1.55
CA GLY A 321 21.97 -21.15 2.38
C GLY A 321 21.31 -19.78 2.27
N ALA A 322 20.20 -19.64 2.98
CA ALA A 322 19.46 -18.39 3.15
C ALA A 322 19.50 -17.95 4.63
N TYR A 323 19.56 -16.64 4.89
CA TYR A 323 19.60 -16.14 6.26
C TYR A 323 18.20 -15.74 6.78
N LEU A 324 17.94 -16.01 8.06
CA LEU A 324 16.79 -15.50 8.79
C LEU A 324 17.32 -14.59 9.91
N PRO A 325 17.38 -13.27 9.70
CA PRO A 325 17.93 -12.34 10.67
C PRO A 325 16.88 -11.92 11.71
N VAL A 326 17.26 -11.96 12.98
CA VAL A 326 16.41 -11.49 14.09
C VAL A 326 17.16 -10.48 14.94
N ASP A 327 16.54 -9.33 15.17
CA ASP A 327 17.09 -8.29 16.03
C ASP A 327 17.28 -8.85 17.45
N PRO A 328 18.49 -8.78 18.04
CA PRO A 328 18.72 -9.24 19.40
C PRO A 328 17.92 -8.46 20.45
N ALA A 329 17.34 -7.30 20.11
CA ALA A 329 16.43 -6.56 20.98
C ALA A 329 15.01 -7.17 21.05
N TYR A 330 14.67 -8.15 20.20
CA TYR A 330 13.35 -8.80 20.27
C TYR A 330 13.23 -9.68 21.52
N PRO A 331 12.03 -9.80 22.11
CA PRO A 331 11.79 -10.72 23.22
C PRO A 331 12.15 -12.16 22.84
N LEU A 332 12.76 -12.90 23.76
CA LEU A 332 13.23 -14.27 23.51
C LEU A 332 12.10 -15.21 23.03
N GLN A 333 10.89 -15.04 23.56
CA GLN A 333 9.71 -15.80 23.13
C GLN A 333 9.39 -15.56 21.64
N ARG A 334 9.57 -14.33 21.15
CA ARG A 334 9.36 -13.99 19.74
C ARG A 334 10.45 -14.59 18.86
N ILE A 335 11.71 -14.53 19.30
CA ILE A 335 12.84 -15.18 18.60
C ILE A 335 12.58 -16.69 18.51
N ASN A 336 12.19 -17.33 19.62
CA ASN A 336 11.83 -18.74 19.67
C ASN A 336 10.73 -19.09 18.69
N TYR A 337 9.61 -18.36 18.72
CA TYR A 337 8.51 -18.58 17.79
C TYR A 337 8.96 -18.50 16.33
N MET A 338 9.70 -17.44 15.96
CA MET A 338 10.14 -17.23 14.58
C MET A 338 11.06 -18.35 14.09
N TYR A 339 12.00 -18.79 14.93
CA TYR A 339 12.94 -19.85 14.58
C TYR A 339 12.36 -21.26 14.65
N GLU A 340 11.40 -21.51 15.54
CA GLU A 340 10.67 -22.77 15.57
C GLU A 340 9.81 -22.93 14.31
N GLN A 341 9.05 -21.90 13.94
CA GLN A 341 8.22 -21.90 12.72
C GLN A 341 9.05 -22.01 11.43
N ALA A 342 10.29 -21.52 11.46
CA ALA A 342 11.23 -21.63 10.36
C ALA A 342 12.13 -22.88 10.41
N GLU A 343 11.92 -23.76 11.40
CA GLU A 343 12.66 -25.01 11.58
C GLU A 343 14.18 -24.80 11.63
N ILE A 344 14.64 -23.75 12.30
CA ILE A 344 16.06 -23.39 12.38
C ILE A 344 16.82 -24.39 13.26
N ASP A 345 17.73 -25.14 12.65
CA ASP A 345 18.61 -26.09 13.34
C ASP A 345 20.06 -25.57 13.54
N LEU A 346 20.39 -24.42 12.92
CA LEU A 346 21.71 -23.79 12.99
C LEU A 346 21.58 -22.27 13.15
N LEU A 347 22.23 -21.73 14.18
CA LEU A 347 22.21 -20.31 14.55
C LEU A 347 23.62 -19.72 14.61
N LEU A 348 23.84 -18.62 13.89
CA LEU A 348 24.98 -17.74 14.08
C LEU A 348 24.65 -16.68 15.14
N THR A 349 25.47 -16.56 16.19
CA THR A 349 25.25 -15.59 17.26
C THR A 349 26.53 -15.17 17.97
N HIS A 350 26.45 -14.21 18.89
CA HIS A 350 27.53 -13.85 19.81
C HIS A 350 27.31 -14.50 21.17
N SER A 351 28.39 -14.93 21.85
CA SER A 351 28.27 -15.66 23.11
C SER A 351 27.58 -14.87 24.21
N HIS A 352 27.82 -13.56 24.28
CA HIS A 352 27.26 -12.69 25.30
C HIS A 352 25.74 -12.45 25.17
N LEU A 353 25.14 -12.71 23.99
CA LEU A 353 23.70 -12.55 23.77
C LEU A 353 22.88 -13.63 24.48
N ASN A 354 23.51 -14.78 24.83
CA ASN A 354 22.89 -15.87 25.59
C ASN A 354 21.50 -16.28 25.07
N ILE A 355 21.31 -16.34 23.75
CA ILE A 355 20.03 -16.71 23.13
C ILE A 355 19.70 -18.16 23.50
N ASP A 356 18.69 -18.37 24.34
CA ASP A 356 18.26 -19.70 24.79
C ASP A 356 17.00 -20.15 24.05
N LEU A 357 17.17 -21.09 23.13
CA LEU A 357 16.07 -21.57 22.29
C LEU A 357 15.38 -22.76 22.96
N SER A 358 14.05 -22.82 22.89
CA SER A 358 13.23 -23.87 23.51
C SER A 358 13.30 -25.23 22.79
N PHE A 359 14.07 -25.31 21.71
CA PHE A 359 14.26 -26.50 20.87
C PHE A 359 15.75 -26.68 20.52
N PRO A 360 16.18 -27.91 20.13
CA PRO A 360 17.56 -28.16 19.74
C PRO A 360 18.00 -27.32 18.55
N CYS A 361 19.06 -26.53 18.73
CA CYS A 361 19.65 -25.70 17.69
C CYS A 361 21.16 -25.63 17.91
N GLU A 362 21.95 -25.97 16.90
CA GLU A 362 23.40 -25.82 16.94
C GLU A 362 23.77 -24.34 16.85
N LYS A 363 24.61 -23.86 17.78
CA LYS A 363 25.02 -22.44 17.84
C LYS A 363 26.49 -22.31 17.44
N ILE A 364 26.77 -21.42 16.50
CA ILE A 364 28.13 -20.98 16.15
C ILE A 364 28.32 -19.58 16.72
N TYR A 365 29.23 -19.47 17.68
CA TYR A 365 29.59 -18.21 18.34
C TYR A 365 30.66 -17.47 17.55
N LEU A 366 30.30 -16.38 16.87
CA LEU A 366 31.19 -15.65 15.96
C LEU A 366 32.36 -14.95 16.68
N ASP A 367 32.17 -14.62 17.96
CA ASP A 367 33.18 -13.99 18.82
C ASP A 367 34.26 -14.96 19.33
N ASN A 368 34.05 -16.27 19.22
CA ASN A 368 34.95 -17.29 19.78
C ASN A 368 35.38 -18.37 18.78
N TYR A 369 35.03 -18.26 17.50
CA TYR A 369 35.32 -19.32 16.52
C TYR A 369 36.67 -19.11 15.81
N PRO A 370 37.58 -20.11 15.80
CA PRO A 370 38.88 -19.98 15.15
C PRO A 370 38.76 -20.16 13.62
N LEU A 371 38.22 -19.15 12.93
CA LEU A 371 37.99 -19.18 11.48
C LEU A 371 39.28 -19.29 10.65
N ASN A 372 40.43 -18.91 11.22
CA ASN A 372 41.72 -18.91 10.53
C ASN A 372 42.19 -20.28 10.03
N GLN A 373 41.58 -21.38 10.52
CA GLN A 373 41.88 -22.74 10.07
C GLN A 373 41.20 -23.13 8.74
N TYR A 374 40.24 -22.33 8.27
CA TYR A 374 39.51 -22.60 7.03
C TYR A 374 40.17 -21.91 5.83
N PRO A 375 39.97 -22.45 4.60
CA PRO A 375 40.48 -21.82 3.39
C PRO A 375 39.85 -20.44 3.16
N THR A 376 40.60 -19.59 2.47
CA THR A 376 40.20 -18.20 2.16
C THR A 376 39.73 -18.02 0.73
N ASP A 377 39.93 -19.01 -0.15
CA ASP A 377 39.50 -19.01 -1.54
C ASP A 377 37.97 -19.06 -1.67
N ASN A 378 37.45 -18.59 -2.81
CA ASN A 378 36.03 -18.69 -3.11
C ASN A 378 35.61 -20.16 -3.22
N LEU A 379 34.41 -20.45 -2.73
CA LEU A 379 33.85 -21.79 -2.75
C LEU A 379 33.19 -22.08 -4.10
N ASP A 380 33.16 -23.35 -4.51
CA ASP A 380 32.38 -23.78 -5.67
C ASP A 380 30.89 -23.50 -5.46
N ARG A 381 30.20 -22.96 -6.45
CA ARG A 381 28.78 -22.60 -6.32
C ARG A 381 27.88 -23.83 -6.16
N LEU A 382 26.93 -23.78 -5.23
CA LEU A 382 25.94 -24.85 -4.99
C LEU A 382 24.50 -24.42 -5.30
N HIS A 383 24.20 -23.12 -5.31
CA HIS A 383 22.88 -22.54 -5.51
C HIS A 383 22.78 -21.78 -6.83
N ASN A 384 21.56 -21.38 -7.19
CA ASN A 384 21.24 -20.60 -8.37
C ASN A 384 20.34 -19.39 -8.00
N ALA A 385 20.00 -18.58 -8.99
CA ALA A 385 19.23 -17.35 -8.79
C ALA A 385 17.80 -17.58 -8.24
N GLU A 386 17.23 -18.77 -8.38
CA GLU A 386 15.90 -19.11 -7.85
C GLU A 386 15.94 -19.64 -6.41
N ASN A 387 17.13 -19.91 -5.87
CA ASN A 387 17.25 -20.32 -4.47
C ASN A 387 17.00 -19.14 -3.52
N LEU A 388 16.54 -19.47 -2.30
CA LEU A 388 16.31 -18.49 -1.25
C LEU A 388 17.59 -17.73 -0.90
N ILE A 389 17.44 -16.43 -0.66
CA ILE A 389 18.49 -15.58 -0.11
C ILE A 389 18.18 -15.23 1.35
N TYR A 390 16.92 -14.93 1.67
CA TYR A 390 16.50 -14.65 3.04
C TYR A 390 15.04 -14.97 3.32
N THR A 391 14.72 -15.05 4.61
CA THR A 391 13.34 -14.94 5.11
C THR A 391 13.25 -13.81 6.13
N LEU A 392 12.27 -12.91 5.97
CA LEU A 392 11.98 -11.83 6.91
C LEU A 392 10.56 -11.96 7.44
N TYR A 393 10.40 -11.92 8.76
CA TYR A 393 9.08 -11.99 9.38
C TYR A 393 8.40 -10.63 9.42
N THR A 394 7.12 -10.63 9.07
CA THR A 394 6.22 -9.48 9.18
C THR A 394 5.10 -9.78 10.16
N SER A 395 4.45 -8.74 10.71
CA SER A 395 3.22 -8.92 11.51
C SER A 395 2.12 -9.54 10.64
N GLY A 396 1.35 -10.45 11.24
CA GLY A 396 0.28 -11.18 10.55
C GLY A 396 -1.10 -10.72 11.00
N SER A 397 -2.04 -10.59 10.05
CA SER A 397 -3.43 -10.24 10.32
C SER A 397 -4.18 -11.25 11.19
N THR A 398 -3.67 -12.48 11.27
CA THR A 398 -4.15 -13.56 12.16
C THR A 398 -3.56 -13.49 13.57
N GLY A 399 -2.77 -12.44 13.85
CA GLY A 399 -2.08 -12.23 15.11
C GLY A 399 -0.75 -12.98 15.27
N GLN A 400 -0.40 -13.82 14.29
CA GLN A 400 0.86 -14.55 14.25
C GLN A 400 1.82 -14.01 13.18
N PRO A 401 3.10 -13.75 13.51
CA PRO A 401 4.11 -13.33 12.53
C PRO A 401 4.26 -14.33 11.37
N LYS A 402 4.40 -13.82 10.14
CA LYS A 402 4.58 -14.62 8.91
C LYS A 402 5.91 -14.31 8.23
N GLY A 403 6.66 -15.35 7.87
CA GLY A 403 7.94 -15.22 7.17
C GLY A 403 7.75 -15.02 5.67
N VAL A 404 8.23 -13.92 5.10
CA VAL A 404 8.30 -13.70 3.65
C VAL A 404 9.61 -14.26 3.12
N THR A 405 9.54 -15.21 2.18
CA THR A 405 10.71 -15.88 1.62
C THR A 405 11.09 -15.29 0.27
N VAL A 406 12.32 -14.81 0.14
CA VAL A 406 12.82 -14.10 -1.04
C VAL A 406 13.97 -14.87 -1.68
N GLU A 407 14.08 -14.79 -3.01
CA GLU A 407 15.07 -15.49 -3.82
C GLU A 407 16.19 -14.53 -4.29
N HIS A 408 17.35 -15.07 -4.63
CA HIS A 408 18.47 -14.28 -5.13
C HIS A 408 18.10 -13.39 -6.32
N ARG A 409 17.33 -13.92 -7.29
CA ARG A 409 16.89 -13.18 -8.48
C ARG A 409 16.07 -11.94 -8.14
N ASN A 410 15.31 -11.97 -7.04
CA ASN A 410 14.51 -10.82 -6.64
C ASN A 410 15.43 -9.68 -6.19
N VAL A 411 16.42 -9.98 -5.34
CA VAL A 411 17.40 -8.99 -4.84
C VAL A 411 18.33 -8.50 -5.96
N VAL A 412 18.75 -9.38 -6.87
CA VAL A 412 19.52 -8.98 -8.06
C VAL A 412 18.72 -8.05 -8.96
N GLY A 413 17.43 -8.35 -9.18
CA GLY A 413 16.55 -7.45 -9.92
C GLY A 413 16.38 -6.09 -9.24
N TYR A 414 16.18 -6.10 -7.92
CA TYR A 414 16.12 -4.88 -7.13
C TYR A 414 17.41 -4.05 -7.22
N TYR A 415 18.57 -4.69 -7.08
CA TYR A 415 19.90 -4.09 -7.22
C TYR A 415 20.06 -3.33 -8.53
N HIS A 416 19.71 -3.95 -9.66
CA HIS A 416 19.83 -3.30 -10.96
C HIS A 416 18.88 -2.11 -11.11
N SER A 417 17.66 -2.21 -10.59
CA SER A 417 16.71 -1.09 -10.58
C SER A 417 17.17 0.05 -9.67
N PHE A 418 17.81 -0.27 -8.54
CA PHE A 418 18.40 0.69 -7.62
C PHE A 418 19.54 1.48 -8.26
N ILE A 419 20.47 0.80 -8.96
CA ILE A 419 21.53 1.49 -9.71
C ILE A 419 20.95 2.38 -10.80
N ASP A 420 19.99 1.88 -11.57
CA ASP A 420 19.40 2.65 -12.66
C ASP A 420 18.72 3.92 -12.13
N GLU A 421 18.02 3.86 -11.02
CA GLU A 421 17.35 5.04 -10.46
C GLU A 421 18.34 6.02 -9.82
N PHE A 422 19.14 5.55 -8.87
CA PHE A 422 19.96 6.43 -8.02
C PHE A 422 21.33 6.75 -8.61
N LYS A 423 21.66 6.14 -9.76
CA LYS A 423 22.97 6.26 -10.42
C LYS A 423 24.12 5.90 -9.48
N LEU A 424 23.91 4.86 -8.68
CA LEU A 424 24.85 4.39 -7.68
C LEU A 424 26.18 4.00 -8.32
N THR A 425 27.27 4.42 -7.69
CA THR A 425 28.64 4.19 -8.16
C THR A 425 29.49 3.56 -7.07
N GLU A 426 30.69 3.13 -7.45
CA GLU A 426 31.66 2.61 -6.50
C GLU A 426 32.17 3.71 -5.53
N ASN A 427 31.97 5.00 -5.81
CA ASN A 427 32.41 6.09 -4.91
C ASN A 427 31.40 6.39 -3.80
N ASP A 428 30.23 5.77 -3.84
CA ASP A 428 29.18 5.98 -2.86
C ASP A 428 29.49 5.30 -1.52
N ILE A 429 28.91 5.87 -0.46
CA ILE A 429 29.02 5.39 0.91
C ILE A 429 27.62 5.36 1.51
N MET A 430 27.11 4.15 1.75
CA MET A 430 25.79 3.90 2.32
C MET A 430 25.87 3.70 3.83
N LEU A 431 24.96 4.34 4.56
CA LEU A 431 24.78 4.11 5.99
C LEU A 431 23.84 2.93 6.24
N GLN A 432 24.30 1.92 6.98
CA GLN A 432 23.49 0.83 7.51
C GLN A 432 23.00 1.20 8.92
N GLN A 433 21.74 1.62 9.03
CA GLN A 433 21.12 2.02 10.30
C GLN A 433 19.82 1.27 10.59
N SER A 434 19.17 0.67 9.59
CA SER A 434 17.95 -0.08 9.81
C SER A 434 18.23 -1.37 10.58
N THR A 435 17.24 -1.91 11.28
CA THR A 435 17.38 -3.26 11.84
C THR A 435 17.32 -4.28 10.70
N VAL A 436 18.10 -5.36 10.84
CA VAL A 436 18.17 -6.43 9.83
C VAL A 436 16.94 -7.31 9.76
N SER A 437 16.03 -7.17 10.72
CA SER A 437 14.71 -7.81 10.66
C SER A 437 13.72 -7.10 9.72
N PHE A 438 14.12 -5.99 9.09
CA PHE A 438 13.34 -5.33 8.05
C PHE A 438 14.09 -5.30 6.72
N ASP A 439 13.33 -5.34 5.64
CA ASP A 439 13.81 -5.35 4.25
C ASP A 439 14.52 -4.05 3.84
N ILE A 440 14.32 -2.93 4.54
CA ILE A 440 15.17 -1.73 4.33
C ILE A 440 16.66 -2.05 4.53
N SER A 441 17.04 -2.99 5.40
CA SER A 441 18.45 -3.37 5.52
C SER A 441 18.98 -4.02 4.25
N VAL A 442 18.13 -4.69 3.46
CA VAL A 442 18.50 -5.29 2.16
C VAL A 442 18.87 -4.18 1.17
N GLU A 443 18.16 -3.05 1.19
CA GLU A 443 18.47 -1.83 0.43
C GLU A 443 19.78 -1.17 0.87
N GLU A 444 20.03 -1.12 2.18
CA GLU A 444 21.26 -0.55 2.72
C GLU A 444 22.48 -1.42 2.38
N ILE A 445 22.33 -2.74 2.41
CA ILE A 445 23.46 -3.69 2.34
C ILE A 445 23.84 -4.04 0.89
N PHE A 446 22.91 -4.58 0.10
CA PHE A 446 23.30 -5.23 -1.15
C PHE A 446 23.65 -4.24 -2.25
N PRO A 447 22.82 -3.23 -2.59
CA PRO A 447 23.12 -2.33 -3.69
C PRO A 447 24.52 -1.74 -3.66
N ILE A 448 24.98 -1.28 -2.49
CA ILE A 448 26.30 -0.67 -2.34
C ILE A 448 27.44 -1.68 -2.47
N LEU A 449 27.32 -2.86 -1.82
CA LEU A 449 28.36 -3.89 -1.87
C LEU A 449 28.49 -4.53 -3.26
N LEU A 450 27.37 -4.67 -3.97
CA LEU A 450 27.36 -5.22 -5.32
C LEU A 450 27.87 -4.21 -6.37
N THR A 451 27.88 -2.92 -6.06
CA THR A 451 28.40 -1.84 -6.93
C THR A 451 29.90 -1.58 -6.72
N GLY A 452 30.48 -2.04 -5.61
CA GLY A 452 31.88 -1.76 -5.27
C GLY A 452 32.06 -0.51 -4.38
N GLY A 453 30.98 -0.05 -3.75
CA GLY A 453 30.97 1.08 -2.81
C GLY A 453 31.35 0.67 -1.38
N THR A 454 31.16 1.59 -0.43
CA THR A 454 31.44 1.35 0.99
C THR A 454 30.16 1.30 1.82
N LEU A 455 30.01 0.28 2.65
CA LEU A 455 28.95 0.18 3.66
C LEU A 455 29.49 0.63 5.02
N VAL A 456 28.80 1.54 5.69
CA VAL A 456 29.15 2.00 7.05
C VAL A 456 28.07 1.52 8.02
N ILE A 457 28.43 0.65 8.98
CA ILE A 457 27.50 0.18 10.00
C ILE A 457 27.48 1.17 11.17
N ALA A 458 26.31 1.71 11.47
CA ALA A 458 26.06 2.37 12.74
C ALA A 458 25.75 1.32 13.82
N CYS A 459 26.56 1.29 14.86
CA CYS A 459 26.44 0.37 15.99
C CYS A 459 25.24 0.74 16.88
N LYS A 460 24.86 -0.18 17.78
CA LYS A 460 23.69 -0.03 18.67
C LYS A 460 23.68 1.30 19.44
N ASP A 461 24.82 1.72 19.96
CA ASP A 461 24.93 2.95 20.74
C ASP A 461 24.95 4.23 19.88
N GLU A 462 25.25 4.11 18.60
CA GLU A 462 25.30 5.20 17.61
C GLU A 462 23.93 5.48 17.01
N VAL A 463 23.12 4.44 16.75
CA VAL A 463 21.73 4.60 16.27
C VAL A 463 20.77 5.07 17.36
N ALA A 464 21.17 4.96 18.64
CA ALA A 464 20.35 5.37 19.78
C ALA A 464 20.24 6.89 19.95
N SER A 465 21.08 7.69 19.26
CA SER A 465 21.05 9.16 19.30
C SER A 465 21.34 9.73 17.92
N ILE A 466 20.54 10.71 17.50
CA ILE A 466 20.71 11.36 16.20
C ILE A 466 22.04 12.12 16.13
N GLU A 467 22.51 12.69 17.23
CA GLU A 467 23.81 13.38 17.30
C GLU A 467 24.97 12.42 17.06
N LYS A 468 24.92 11.23 17.66
CA LYS A 468 25.94 10.20 17.44
C LYS A 468 25.89 9.68 16.00
N LEU A 469 24.70 9.45 15.45
CA LEU A 469 24.54 9.04 14.06
C LEU A 469 25.13 10.09 13.11
N LEU A 470 24.89 11.39 13.36
CA LEU A 470 25.49 12.48 12.58
C LEU A 470 27.02 12.52 12.69
N ILE A 471 27.61 12.14 13.83
CA ILE A 471 29.07 12.00 13.97
C ILE A 471 29.59 10.88 13.06
N VAL A 472 28.94 9.71 13.08
CA VAL A 472 29.28 8.57 12.19
C VAL A 472 29.20 9.00 10.73
N MET A 473 28.12 9.68 10.34
CA MET A 473 27.91 10.14 8.97
C MET A 473 29.00 11.11 8.51
N ARG A 474 29.37 12.09 9.34
CA ARG A 474 30.42 13.08 9.02
C ARG A 474 31.80 12.46 8.96
N ASN A 475 32.15 11.63 9.94
CA ASN A 475 33.47 11.00 10.01
C ASN A 475 33.74 10.09 8.82
N ASN A 476 32.70 9.38 8.35
CA ASN A 476 32.80 8.44 7.24
C ASN A 476 32.38 9.03 5.89
N LYS A 477 32.02 10.32 5.83
CA LYS A 477 31.57 11.02 4.62
C LYS A 477 30.45 10.26 3.89
N VAL A 478 29.46 9.79 4.64
CA VAL A 478 28.28 9.09 4.09
C VAL A 478 27.67 9.92 2.95
N THR A 479 27.35 9.27 1.84
CA THR A 479 26.79 9.92 0.64
C THR A 479 25.30 9.64 0.47
N MET A 480 24.83 8.49 0.97
CA MET A 480 23.45 8.03 0.84
C MET A 480 22.90 7.49 2.16
N ILE A 481 21.63 7.78 2.42
CA ILE A 481 20.88 7.28 3.58
C ILE A 481 19.54 6.76 3.10
N SER A 482 19.12 5.62 3.64
CA SER A 482 17.76 5.12 3.52
C SER A 482 17.12 4.95 4.90
N GLY A 483 15.82 5.22 5.01
CA GLY A 483 15.09 4.98 6.23
C GLY A 483 13.63 5.43 6.19
N PHE A 484 12.99 5.35 7.36
CA PHE A 484 11.61 5.80 7.53
C PHE A 484 11.50 7.33 7.51
N PRO A 485 10.33 7.90 7.18
CA PRO A 485 10.12 9.36 7.19
C PRO A 485 10.47 10.03 8.53
N LEU A 486 10.32 9.30 9.65
CA LEU A 486 10.68 9.80 10.98
C LEU A 486 12.20 10.03 11.15
N LEU A 487 13.05 9.20 10.52
CA LEU A 487 14.49 9.43 10.53
C LEU A 487 14.83 10.73 9.80
N LEU A 488 14.21 10.97 8.64
CA LEU A 488 14.39 12.22 7.89
C LEU A 488 13.90 13.42 8.71
N ASN A 489 12.77 13.29 9.42
CA ASN A 489 12.29 14.33 10.33
C ASN A 489 13.32 14.68 11.41
N GLU A 490 13.96 13.68 12.03
CA GLU A 490 15.02 13.93 13.01
C GLU A 490 16.26 14.57 12.38
N LEU A 491 16.70 14.10 11.20
CA LEU A 491 17.83 14.69 10.47
C LEU A 491 17.56 16.15 10.06
N ASN A 492 16.32 16.46 9.68
CA ASN A 492 15.86 17.79 9.25
C ASN A 492 15.97 18.87 10.33
N LYS A 493 16.17 18.48 11.60
CA LYS A 493 16.41 19.40 12.73
C LYS A 493 17.85 19.90 12.82
N TYR A 494 18.78 19.32 12.06
CA TYR A 494 20.20 19.64 12.08
C TYR A 494 20.69 20.12 10.70
N PRO A 495 21.84 20.82 10.61
CA PRO A 495 22.48 21.08 9.34
C PRO A 495 22.79 19.76 8.61
N PRO A 496 22.47 19.65 7.30
CA PRO A 496 22.79 18.45 6.53
C PRO A 496 24.28 18.12 6.57
N VAL A 497 24.59 16.83 6.51
CA VAL A 497 25.96 16.38 6.30
C VAL A 497 26.36 16.65 4.85
N GLU A 498 27.40 17.44 4.65
CA GLU A 498 27.80 17.99 3.34
C GLU A 498 28.03 16.91 2.26
N SER A 499 28.52 15.73 2.66
CA SER A 499 28.76 14.61 1.74
C SER A 499 27.48 13.90 1.27
N VAL A 500 26.38 14.05 2.01
CA VAL A 500 25.12 13.36 1.69
C VAL A 500 24.44 14.08 0.54
N HIS A 501 24.24 13.38 -0.59
CA HIS A 501 23.54 13.91 -1.75
C HIS A 501 22.19 13.22 -2.01
N THR A 502 21.96 12.04 -1.43
CA THR A 502 20.73 11.27 -1.63
C THR A 502 20.15 10.79 -0.30
N MET A 503 18.86 11.05 -0.08
CA MET A 503 18.08 10.49 1.02
C MET A 503 16.85 9.76 0.47
N ILE A 504 16.68 8.52 0.90
CA ILE A 504 15.58 7.64 0.49
C ILE A 504 14.64 7.47 1.68
N SER A 505 13.36 7.75 1.46
CA SER A 505 12.30 7.66 2.45
C SER A 505 11.29 6.63 2.02
N GLY A 506 11.20 5.54 2.77
CA GLY A 506 10.27 4.44 2.50
C GLY A 506 9.55 3.97 3.75
N GLY A 507 8.54 3.13 3.55
CA GLY A 507 7.88 2.44 4.66
C GLY A 507 6.79 3.25 5.38
N ASP A 508 6.62 4.55 5.23
CA ASP A 508 5.44 5.30 5.72
C ASP A 508 5.16 6.54 4.85
N VAL A 509 4.09 7.28 5.15
CA VAL A 509 3.76 8.53 4.46
C VAL A 509 4.82 9.60 4.76
N LEU A 510 5.54 10.01 3.72
CA LEU A 510 6.46 11.15 3.80
C LEU A 510 5.66 12.47 3.81
N ARG A 511 5.90 13.29 4.84
CA ARG A 511 5.26 14.59 4.99
C ARG A 511 6.25 15.72 4.68
N LYS A 512 5.73 16.84 4.19
CA LYS A 512 6.49 18.05 3.87
C LYS A 512 7.35 18.51 5.06
N GLU A 513 6.77 18.52 6.26
CA GLU A 513 7.40 19.04 7.47
C GLU A 513 8.69 18.30 7.82
N TYR A 514 8.79 17.03 7.43
CA TYR A 514 9.94 16.17 7.72
C TYR A 514 11.18 16.51 6.88
N ILE A 515 11.05 17.32 5.82
CA ILE A 515 12.12 17.52 4.83
C ILE A 515 12.31 18.98 4.39
N ASN A 516 11.56 19.94 4.95
CA ASN A 516 11.59 21.34 4.52
C ASN A 516 13.00 21.97 4.52
N ASN A 517 13.88 21.60 5.45
CA ASN A 517 15.24 22.15 5.55
C ASN A 517 16.26 21.37 4.71
N LEU A 518 15.84 20.23 4.14
CA LEU A 518 16.67 19.28 3.41
C LEU A 518 16.44 19.34 1.89
N ILE A 519 15.20 19.60 1.45
CA ILE A 519 14.78 19.40 0.05
C ILE A 519 15.60 20.19 -0.99
N ASP A 520 16.07 21.39 -0.65
CA ASP A 520 16.88 22.22 -1.56
C ASP A 520 18.39 21.90 -1.49
N LYS A 521 18.80 20.96 -0.64
CA LYS A 521 20.21 20.65 -0.33
C LYS A 521 20.60 19.22 -0.70
N VAL A 522 19.65 18.30 -0.68
CA VAL A 522 19.86 16.89 -1.01
C VAL A 522 18.70 16.38 -1.86
N LYS A 523 18.95 15.39 -2.72
CA LYS A 523 17.88 14.72 -3.45
C LYS A 523 17.12 13.81 -2.49
N ILE A 524 15.81 14.00 -2.39
CA ILE A 524 14.95 13.20 -1.51
C ILE A 524 14.03 12.37 -2.38
N TYR A 525 13.95 11.07 -2.10
CA TYR A 525 13.08 10.16 -2.81
C TYR A 525 12.04 9.59 -1.85
N ASN A 526 10.76 9.68 -2.24
CA ASN A 526 9.69 8.95 -1.59
C ASN A 526 9.50 7.61 -2.29
N THR A 527 9.38 6.54 -1.52
CA THR A 527 9.38 5.17 -2.05
C THR A 527 8.24 4.35 -1.48
N TYR A 528 7.84 3.32 -2.22
CA TYR A 528 6.82 2.39 -1.77
C TYR A 528 7.16 0.98 -2.21
N GLY A 529 6.96 0.03 -1.29
CA GLY A 529 7.00 -1.39 -1.56
C GLY A 529 6.65 -2.18 -0.29
N PRO A 530 5.85 -3.25 -0.40
CA PRO A 530 5.72 -4.25 0.65
C PRO A 530 6.87 -5.27 0.60
N SER A 531 7.13 -5.94 1.73
CA SER A 531 8.18 -6.95 1.85
C SER A 531 7.99 -8.13 0.90
N GLU A 532 6.73 -8.48 0.62
CA GLU A 532 6.34 -9.52 -0.33
C GLU A 532 6.78 -9.25 -1.78
N THR A 533 7.22 -8.03 -2.08
CA THR A 533 7.68 -7.62 -3.41
C THR A 533 9.11 -7.11 -3.41
N THR A 534 9.91 -7.52 -2.41
CA THR A 534 11.35 -7.23 -2.31
C THR A 534 11.64 -5.73 -2.22
N VAL A 535 11.52 -5.20 -1.00
CA VAL A 535 11.93 -3.84 -0.59
C VAL A 535 11.06 -2.72 -1.19
N CYS A 536 11.22 -2.41 -2.47
CA CYS A 536 10.61 -1.25 -3.10
C CYS A 536 10.21 -1.54 -4.55
N ILE A 537 9.10 -0.95 -4.97
CA ILE A 537 8.52 -1.11 -6.31
C ILE A 537 8.37 0.21 -7.06
N SER A 538 8.43 1.35 -6.38
CA SER A 538 8.25 2.67 -6.98
C SER A 538 9.06 3.76 -6.30
N TYR A 539 9.55 4.71 -7.11
CA TYR A 539 10.31 5.88 -6.64
C TYR A 539 9.74 7.19 -7.16
N TYR A 540 9.72 8.20 -6.29
CA TYR A 540 9.42 9.58 -6.64
C TYR A 540 10.51 10.51 -6.13
N GLU A 541 11.25 11.19 -7.01
CA GLU A 541 12.12 12.31 -6.63
C GLU A 541 11.22 13.48 -6.19
N VAL A 542 11.31 13.85 -4.92
CA VAL A 542 10.47 14.87 -4.33
C VAL A 542 10.83 16.23 -4.92
N THR A 543 9.82 16.95 -5.41
CA THR A 543 9.97 18.31 -5.96
C THR A 543 9.16 19.32 -5.16
N SER A 544 9.61 20.57 -5.12
CA SER A 544 8.91 21.65 -4.40
C SER A 544 7.48 21.88 -4.87
N ALA A 545 7.16 21.53 -6.13
CA ALA A 545 5.82 21.61 -6.71
C ALA A 545 4.85 20.57 -6.12
N ARG A 546 5.27 19.31 -5.95
CA ARG A 546 4.43 18.23 -5.39
C ARG A 546 4.30 18.28 -3.88
N ILE A 547 5.29 18.84 -3.18
CA ILE A 547 5.24 19.05 -1.73
C ILE A 547 3.96 19.78 -1.26
N GLN A 548 3.39 20.66 -2.10
CA GLN A 548 2.19 21.43 -1.74
C GLN A 548 0.87 20.69 -2.03
N SER A 549 0.87 19.72 -2.93
CA SER A 549 -0.33 19.01 -3.42
C SER A 549 -0.40 17.54 -2.98
N GLY A 550 0.59 17.07 -2.22
CA GLY A 550 0.74 15.67 -1.79
C GLY A 550 1.93 15.01 -2.48
N ILE A 551 2.73 14.26 -1.71
CA ILE A 551 3.92 13.57 -2.22
C ILE A 551 3.51 12.17 -2.70
N PRO A 552 3.51 11.89 -4.02
CA PRO A 552 3.19 10.55 -4.52
C PRO A 552 4.30 9.55 -4.18
N THR A 553 4.02 8.27 -4.34
CA THR A 553 5.01 7.18 -4.17
C THR A 553 5.72 6.84 -5.48
N GLY A 554 5.36 7.51 -6.57
CA GLY A 554 6.14 7.54 -7.80
C GLY A 554 5.73 6.51 -8.83
N LYS A 555 6.62 6.21 -9.75
CA LYS A 555 6.37 5.29 -10.88
C LYS A 555 6.97 3.91 -10.61
N PRO A 556 6.43 2.85 -11.22
CA PRO A 556 7.04 1.52 -11.16
C PRO A 556 8.52 1.56 -11.58
N ILE A 557 9.37 0.88 -10.80
CA ILE A 557 10.80 0.75 -11.10
C ILE A 557 11.02 -0.28 -12.21
N ALA A 558 12.23 -0.31 -12.78
CA ALA A 558 12.51 -1.17 -13.91
C ALA A 558 12.24 -2.65 -13.61
N ASN A 559 11.58 -3.35 -14.52
CA ASN A 559 11.18 -4.77 -14.42
C ASN A 559 10.10 -5.08 -13.35
N TYR A 560 9.50 -4.06 -12.74
CA TYR A 560 8.35 -4.17 -11.85
C TYR A 560 7.11 -3.66 -12.58
N LYS A 561 5.95 -4.21 -12.23
CA LYS A 561 4.66 -3.78 -12.77
C LYS A 561 3.69 -3.57 -11.64
N VAL A 562 2.97 -2.47 -11.68
CA VAL A 562 1.93 -2.12 -10.72
C VAL A 562 0.61 -2.01 -11.46
N TYR A 563 -0.43 -2.56 -10.87
CA TYR A 563 -1.80 -2.45 -11.35
C TYR A 563 -2.66 -1.91 -10.21
N ILE A 564 -3.55 -0.98 -10.54
CA ILE A 564 -4.58 -0.50 -9.62
C ILE A 564 -5.89 -1.13 -10.09
N LEU A 565 -6.45 -2.02 -9.27
CA LEU A 565 -7.55 -2.91 -9.66
C LEU A 565 -8.76 -2.76 -8.73
N ASP A 566 -9.96 -3.02 -9.24
CA ASP A 566 -11.18 -3.14 -8.44
C ASP A 566 -11.28 -4.50 -7.71
N LYS A 567 -12.35 -4.69 -6.92
CA LYS A 567 -12.66 -5.96 -6.25
C LYS A 567 -12.76 -7.18 -7.18
N ASN A 568 -13.06 -6.95 -8.47
CA ASN A 568 -13.19 -7.97 -9.52
C ASN A 568 -11.90 -8.15 -10.34
N ARG A 569 -10.81 -7.49 -9.93
CA ARG A 569 -9.49 -7.52 -10.59
C ARG A 569 -9.45 -6.95 -11.99
N LYS A 570 -10.30 -5.97 -12.26
CA LYS A 570 -10.29 -5.19 -13.50
C LYS A 570 -9.55 -3.87 -13.27
N PRO A 571 -8.80 -3.37 -14.26
CA PRO A 571 -8.10 -2.10 -14.14
C PRO A 571 -9.09 -0.95 -13.98
N VAL A 572 -8.83 -0.09 -13.00
CA VAL A 572 -9.62 1.12 -12.76
C VAL A 572 -9.12 2.30 -13.60
N PRO A 573 -9.96 3.31 -13.87
CA PRO A 573 -9.54 4.53 -14.55
C PRO A 573 -8.47 5.34 -13.82
N ILE A 574 -7.74 6.18 -14.57
CA ILE A 574 -6.76 7.10 -13.97
C ILE A 574 -7.50 8.05 -13.02
N GLY A 575 -7.00 8.21 -11.79
CA GLY A 575 -7.62 9.01 -10.74
C GLY A 575 -8.64 8.26 -9.87
N VAL A 576 -9.05 7.06 -10.25
CA VAL A 576 -9.98 6.23 -9.46
C VAL A 576 -9.20 5.37 -8.46
N PRO A 577 -9.59 5.33 -7.17
CA PRO A 577 -9.01 4.44 -6.17
C PRO A 577 -9.21 2.95 -6.54
N GLY A 578 -8.20 2.15 -6.27
CA GLY A 578 -8.29 0.69 -6.34
C GLY A 578 -7.16 0.01 -5.56
N GLU A 579 -7.23 -1.31 -5.46
CA GLU A 579 -6.23 -2.12 -4.78
C GLU A 579 -4.93 -2.20 -5.59
N VAL A 580 -3.79 -1.96 -4.92
CA VAL A 580 -2.47 -2.10 -5.52
C VAL A 580 -2.12 -3.58 -5.66
N CYS A 581 -1.92 -4.03 -6.90
CA CYS A 581 -1.46 -5.36 -7.25
C CYS A 581 -0.12 -5.28 -8.00
N ILE A 582 0.81 -6.17 -7.68
CA ILE A 582 2.23 -6.01 -8.07
C ILE A 582 2.73 -7.27 -8.77
N SER A 583 3.38 -7.12 -9.93
CA SER A 583 3.98 -8.21 -10.71
C SER A 583 5.43 -7.88 -11.06
N GLY A 584 6.14 -8.85 -11.64
CA GLY A 584 7.52 -8.69 -12.10
C GLY A 584 8.55 -9.25 -11.12
N VAL A 585 9.80 -8.83 -11.31
CA VAL A 585 10.95 -9.53 -10.71
C VAL A 585 11.03 -9.43 -9.19
N GLY A 586 10.38 -8.44 -8.57
CA GLY A 586 10.38 -8.30 -7.12
C GLY A 586 9.43 -9.22 -6.37
N VAL A 587 8.44 -9.83 -7.05
CA VAL A 587 7.46 -10.70 -6.37
C VAL A 587 8.19 -11.90 -5.75
N SER A 588 8.11 -11.98 -4.41
CA SER A 588 8.75 -13.01 -3.62
C SER A 588 8.14 -14.39 -3.87
N ARG A 589 8.76 -15.44 -3.32
CA ARG A 589 8.29 -16.81 -3.51
C ARG A 589 6.92 -17.04 -2.84
N GLY A 590 6.69 -16.41 -1.69
CA GLY A 590 5.50 -16.57 -0.87
C GLY A 590 5.81 -16.45 0.63
N TYR A 591 4.91 -16.99 1.44
CA TYR A 591 5.06 -17.09 2.89
C TYR A 591 5.60 -18.47 3.30
N LEU A 592 6.60 -18.47 4.17
CA LEU A 592 7.24 -19.68 4.72
C LEU A 592 6.18 -20.55 5.42
N ASN A 593 6.10 -21.82 5.04
CA ASN A 593 5.21 -22.82 5.64
C ASN A 593 3.72 -22.42 5.69
N ARG A 594 3.29 -21.50 4.80
CA ARG A 594 1.91 -20.97 4.74
C ARG A 594 1.36 -20.98 3.29
N PRO A 595 1.10 -22.17 2.71
CA PRO A 595 0.57 -22.29 1.36
C PRO A 595 -0.84 -21.69 1.22
N ASP A 596 -1.63 -21.71 2.31
CA ASP A 596 -2.94 -21.08 2.43
C ASP A 596 -2.85 -19.58 2.12
N LEU A 597 -2.08 -18.83 2.92
CA LEU A 597 -1.88 -17.39 2.75
C LEU A 597 -1.17 -17.06 1.45
N THR A 598 -0.24 -17.93 1.02
CA THR A 598 0.49 -17.73 -0.23
C THR A 598 -0.47 -17.79 -1.42
N SER A 599 -1.38 -18.77 -1.47
CA SER A 599 -2.35 -18.90 -2.57
C SER A 599 -3.39 -17.78 -2.58
N GLU A 600 -3.74 -17.22 -1.41
CA GLU A 600 -4.63 -16.08 -1.28
C GLU A 600 -3.99 -14.82 -1.87
N ARG A 601 -2.73 -14.55 -1.54
CA ARG A 601 -2.06 -13.26 -1.84
C ARG A 601 -1.18 -13.25 -3.09
N PHE A 602 -0.66 -14.40 -3.51
CA PHE A 602 0.23 -14.54 -4.67
C PHE A 602 -0.50 -15.28 -5.79
N VAL A 603 -1.28 -14.52 -6.55
CA VAL A 603 -2.19 -15.05 -7.58
C VAL A 603 -1.54 -15.06 -8.97
N LYS A 604 -2.20 -15.72 -9.94
CA LYS A 604 -1.79 -15.62 -11.35
C LYS A 604 -2.06 -14.21 -11.86
N ASN A 605 -1.13 -13.64 -12.62
CA ASN A 605 -1.34 -12.36 -13.29
C ASN A 605 -2.32 -12.57 -14.47
N PRO A 606 -3.50 -11.90 -14.49
CA PRO A 606 -4.46 -12.06 -15.57
C PRO A 606 -4.06 -11.32 -16.86
N PHE A 607 -3.08 -10.42 -16.80
CA PHE A 607 -2.66 -9.57 -17.91
C PHE A 607 -1.40 -10.09 -18.61
N ILE A 608 -0.56 -10.84 -17.89
CA ILE A 608 0.69 -11.41 -18.42
C ILE A 608 0.75 -12.91 -18.10
N PRO A 609 0.65 -13.79 -19.11
CA PRO A 609 0.73 -15.22 -18.90
C PRO A 609 1.99 -15.64 -18.15
N ASN A 610 1.85 -16.60 -17.23
CA ASN A 610 2.93 -17.18 -16.42
C ASN A 610 3.64 -16.23 -15.44
N GLU A 611 3.21 -14.96 -15.31
CA GLU A 611 3.65 -14.09 -14.21
C GLU A 611 2.77 -14.30 -12.96
N LYS A 612 3.39 -14.13 -11.78
CA LYS A 612 2.69 -14.04 -10.51
C LYS A 612 2.40 -12.57 -10.19
N MET A 613 1.28 -12.33 -9.52
CA MET A 613 0.87 -11.03 -9.04
C MET A 613 0.59 -11.10 -7.53
N TYR A 614 1.19 -10.22 -6.76
CA TYR A 614 0.95 -10.06 -5.33
C TYR A 614 -0.15 -9.03 -5.07
N ILE A 615 -1.07 -9.36 -4.17
CA ILE A 615 -2.17 -8.50 -3.72
C ILE A 615 -1.76 -7.80 -2.43
N SER A 616 -1.57 -6.48 -2.47
CA SER A 616 -1.01 -5.76 -1.33
C SER A 616 -1.99 -5.54 -0.17
N GLY A 617 -3.29 -5.35 -0.45
CA GLY A 617 -4.24 -4.77 0.51
C GLY A 617 -4.09 -3.25 0.69
N ASP A 618 -3.28 -2.59 -0.13
CA ASP A 618 -3.13 -1.13 -0.16
C ASP A 618 -4.09 -0.51 -1.18
N LEU A 619 -4.66 0.64 -0.83
CA LEU A 619 -5.50 1.45 -1.70
C LEU A 619 -4.67 2.59 -2.30
N ALA A 620 -4.68 2.73 -3.61
CA ALA A 620 -4.01 3.83 -4.30
C ALA A 620 -4.76 4.21 -5.58
N ARG A 621 -4.27 5.23 -6.29
CA ARG A 621 -4.74 5.60 -7.62
C ARG A 621 -3.59 6.03 -8.53
N TRP A 622 -3.79 5.92 -9.84
CA TRP A 622 -2.89 6.53 -10.81
C TRP A 622 -3.13 8.03 -10.90
N SER A 623 -2.06 8.81 -10.96
CA SER A 623 -2.11 10.19 -11.47
C SER A 623 -1.93 10.21 -13.00
N PRO A 624 -2.31 11.31 -13.67
CA PRO A 624 -2.25 11.41 -15.14
C PRO A 624 -0.84 11.24 -15.74
N ASP A 625 0.18 11.59 -14.97
CA ASP A 625 1.58 11.45 -15.33
C ASP A 625 2.17 10.07 -15.00
N GLY A 626 1.35 9.13 -14.51
CA GLY A 626 1.72 7.75 -14.21
C GLY A 626 2.40 7.55 -12.86
N ASN A 627 2.29 8.50 -11.94
CA ASN A 627 2.69 8.26 -10.54
C ASN A 627 1.56 7.57 -9.77
N ILE A 628 1.95 6.86 -8.72
CA ILE A 628 1.06 6.21 -7.77
C ILE A 628 0.81 7.19 -6.62
N GLU A 629 -0.46 7.45 -6.32
CA GLU A 629 -0.89 8.21 -5.15
C GLU A 629 -1.48 7.23 -4.13
N PHE A 630 -0.72 6.97 -3.06
CA PHE A 630 -1.14 6.09 -1.96
C PHE A 630 -2.26 6.75 -1.13
N LEU A 631 -3.36 6.02 -0.92
CA LEU A 631 -4.56 6.51 -0.22
C LEU A 631 -4.75 5.87 1.15
N GLY A 632 -4.17 4.69 1.40
CA GLY A 632 -4.28 4.00 2.68
C GLY A 632 -4.28 2.49 2.54
N ARG A 633 -4.75 1.82 3.60
CA ARG A 633 -5.01 0.38 3.62
C ARG A 633 -6.49 0.13 3.40
N ILE A 634 -6.80 -0.97 2.72
CA ILE A 634 -8.17 -1.49 2.61
C ILE A 634 -8.55 -2.21 3.92
N ASP A 635 -7.57 -2.83 4.58
CA ASP A 635 -7.75 -3.53 5.85
C ASP A 635 -7.33 -2.69 7.07
N ASN A 636 -7.39 -3.31 8.25
CA ASN A 636 -7.09 -2.67 9.54
C ASN A 636 -5.58 -2.52 9.82
N GLN A 637 -4.71 -2.90 8.89
CA GLN A 637 -3.29 -2.82 9.11
C GLN A 637 -2.84 -1.37 9.19
N ILE A 638 -1.83 -1.11 10.03
CA ILE A 638 -1.28 0.22 10.21
C ILE A 638 0.24 0.17 10.15
N LYS A 639 0.84 1.36 10.12
CA LYS A 639 2.27 1.55 10.28
C LYS A 639 2.52 2.43 11.49
N ILE A 640 3.36 1.95 12.42
CA ILE A 640 3.81 2.69 13.60
C ILE A 640 5.31 2.92 13.43
N CYS A 641 5.74 4.19 13.36
CA CYS A 641 7.12 4.55 13.05
C CYS A 641 7.65 3.88 11.77
N GLY A 642 6.81 3.77 10.73
CA GLY A 642 7.11 3.08 9.48
C GLY A 642 7.15 1.55 9.54
N ARG A 643 6.93 0.95 10.71
CA ARG A 643 6.93 -0.50 10.89
C ARG A 643 5.52 -1.06 10.77
N ARG A 644 5.38 -2.10 9.95
CA ARG A 644 4.12 -2.82 9.71
C ARG A 644 3.63 -3.41 11.03
N THR A 645 2.46 -2.97 11.48
CA THR A 645 1.86 -3.36 12.76
C THR A 645 0.42 -3.77 12.52
N GLU A 646 0.05 -4.94 13.03
CA GLU A 646 -1.31 -5.45 12.99
C GLU A 646 -1.93 -5.27 14.37
N PRO A 647 -2.94 -4.40 14.55
CA PRO A 647 -3.60 -4.24 15.84
C PRO A 647 -4.16 -5.55 16.38
N GLY A 648 -4.60 -6.46 15.48
CA GLY A 648 -5.04 -7.81 15.82
C GLY A 648 -4.00 -8.66 16.55
N GLU A 649 -2.70 -8.54 16.22
CA GLU A 649 -1.62 -9.24 16.94
C GLU A 649 -1.50 -8.75 18.39
N VAL A 650 -1.77 -7.47 18.62
CA VAL A 650 -1.79 -6.88 19.97
C VAL A 650 -3.06 -7.27 20.71
N GLU A 651 -4.21 -7.24 20.03
CA GLU A 651 -5.51 -7.66 20.57
C GLU A 651 -5.49 -9.13 21.03
N GLU A 652 -4.96 -10.04 20.20
CA GLU A 652 -4.84 -11.47 20.54
C GLU A 652 -3.99 -11.67 21.80
N LYS A 653 -2.83 -11.00 21.90
CA LYS A 653 -1.99 -11.10 23.09
C LYS A 653 -2.64 -10.48 24.32
N LEU A 654 -3.37 -9.39 24.18
CA LEU A 654 -4.17 -8.85 25.28
C LEU A 654 -5.23 -9.84 25.75
N LEU A 655 -5.94 -10.51 24.83
CA LEU A 655 -6.97 -11.51 25.14
C LEU A 655 -6.41 -12.79 25.79
N GLU A 656 -5.12 -13.11 25.58
CA GLU A 656 -4.44 -14.19 26.32
C GLU A 656 -4.17 -13.83 27.79
N HIS A 657 -4.23 -12.56 28.17
CA HIS A 657 -4.03 -12.14 29.56
C HIS A 657 -5.25 -12.53 30.43
N PRO A 658 -5.09 -13.23 31.58
CA PRO A 658 -6.21 -13.78 32.36
C PRO A 658 -7.29 -12.78 32.78
N ASN A 659 -6.89 -11.52 32.99
CA ASN A 659 -7.79 -10.45 33.46
C ASN A 659 -8.46 -9.64 32.35
N VAL A 660 -8.16 -9.88 31.07
CA VAL A 660 -8.74 -9.15 29.92
C VAL A 660 -9.76 -10.04 29.21
N THR A 661 -10.99 -9.56 29.05
CA THR A 661 -12.09 -10.32 28.41
C THR A 661 -12.41 -9.85 27.00
N GLU A 662 -12.20 -8.57 26.73
CA GLU A 662 -12.35 -7.96 25.41
C GLU A 662 -11.19 -6.99 25.18
N ALA A 663 -10.70 -6.92 23.95
CA ALA A 663 -9.66 -5.98 23.55
C ALA A 663 -9.93 -5.46 22.15
N CYS A 664 -9.78 -4.14 21.97
CA CYS A 664 -9.69 -3.51 20.67
C CYS A 664 -8.53 -2.51 20.68
N VAL A 665 -7.65 -2.58 19.69
CA VAL A 665 -6.47 -1.73 19.59
C VAL A 665 -6.64 -0.81 18.38
N ILE A 666 -6.48 0.50 18.62
CA ILE A 666 -6.64 1.53 17.60
C ILE A 666 -5.37 2.39 17.55
N ALA A 667 -4.91 2.68 16.34
CA ALA A 667 -3.88 3.67 16.10
C ALA A 667 -4.45 5.08 16.29
N ARG A 668 -3.78 5.90 17.09
CA ARG A 668 -4.08 7.32 17.23
C ARG A 668 -2.86 8.14 16.82
N GLU A 669 -3.08 9.41 16.49
CA GLU A 669 -2.02 10.38 16.24
C GLU A 669 -1.91 11.37 17.40
N ASN A 670 -0.70 11.74 17.77
CA ASN A 670 -0.46 12.81 18.75
C ASN A 670 -0.45 14.19 18.05
N LYS A 671 -0.20 15.27 18.80
CA LYS A 671 -0.12 16.64 18.24
C LYS A 671 0.94 16.79 17.15
N ASP A 672 2.02 16.00 17.22
CA ASP A 672 3.11 15.97 16.25
C ASP A 672 2.84 15.00 15.08
N LYS A 673 1.61 14.46 14.99
CA LYS A 673 1.17 13.45 14.01
C LYS A 673 1.97 12.14 14.04
N ASN A 674 2.64 11.85 15.15
CA ASN A 674 3.25 10.55 15.40
C ASN A 674 2.16 9.57 15.81
N LYS A 675 2.11 8.43 15.11
CA LYS A 675 1.17 7.36 15.42
C LYS A 675 1.60 6.59 16.67
N TYR A 676 0.65 6.26 17.52
CA TYR A 676 0.82 5.40 18.68
C TYR A 676 -0.41 4.49 18.83
N LEU A 677 -0.26 3.40 19.58
CA LEU A 677 -1.34 2.45 19.84
C LEU A 677 -2.08 2.78 21.15
N THR A 678 -3.40 2.70 21.11
CA THR A 678 -4.28 2.75 22.28
C THR A 678 -5.07 1.45 22.36
N ALA A 679 -5.02 0.77 23.50
CA ALA A 679 -5.81 -0.43 23.77
C ALA A 679 -7.07 -0.05 24.56
N TYR A 680 -8.24 -0.37 24.02
CA TYR A 680 -9.52 -0.34 24.72
C TYR A 680 -9.80 -1.76 25.21
N ILE A 681 -9.95 -1.91 26.51
CA ILE A 681 -10.03 -3.23 27.15
C ILE A 681 -11.22 -3.30 28.10
N VAL A 682 -11.78 -4.50 28.21
CA VAL A 682 -12.69 -4.87 29.30
C VAL A 682 -11.93 -5.82 30.21
N ILE A 683 -11.96 -5.56 31.52
CA ILE A 683 -11.19 -6.31 32.52
C ILE A 683 -12.09 -6.88 33.61
N ASN A 684 -11.76 -8.08 34.09
CA ASN A 684 -12.49 -8.75 35.17
C ASN A 684 -12.08 -8.26 36.56
N GLU A 685 -10.80 -7.89 36.72
CA GLU A 685 -10.23 -7.41 37.96
C GLU A 685 -9.38 -6.18 37.68
N THR A 686 -9.23 -5.30 38.67
CA THR A 686 -8.39 -4.10 38.54
C THR A 686 -6.94 -4.51 38.29
N ILE A 687 -6.44 -4.14 37.11
CA ILE A 687 -5.04 -4.34 36.71
C ILE A 687 -4.45 -3.00 36.27
N SER A 688 -3.16 -2.78 36.57
CA SER A 688 -2.50 -1.54 36.15
C SER A 688 -2.11 -1.59 34.66
N ALA A 689 -2.07 -0.42 34.02
CA ALA A 689 -1.53 -0.30 32.67
C ALA A 689 -0.07 -0.77 32.59
N THR A 690 0.70 -0.61 33.68
CA THR A 690 2.09 -1.09 33.77
C THR A 690 2.16 -2.61 33.69
N ASP A 691 1.28 -3.33 34.40
CA ASP A 691 1.27 -4.81 34.39
C ASP A 691 0.94 -5.35 33.00
N LEU A 692 -0.05 -4.77 32.32
CA LEU A 692 -0.40 -5.13 30.94
C LEU A 692 0.75 -4.85 29.98
N LYS A 693 1.44 -3.73 30.16
CA LYS A 693 2.59 -3.36 29.35
C LYS A 693 3.74 -4.36 29.53
N GLU A 694 4.08 -4.68 30.77
CA GLU A 694 5.10 -5.68 31.12
C GLU A 694 4.75 -7.08 30.61
N TYR A 695 3.47 -7.44 30.62
CA TYR A 695 3.00 -8.68 30.00
C TYR A 695 3.24 -8.68 28.49
N LEU A 696 2.82 -7.63 27.78
CA LEU A 696 2.96 -7.55 26.33
C LEU A 696 4.43 -7.52 25.86
N TYR A 697 5.32 -6.87 26.61
CA TYR A 697 6.76 -6.86 26.31
C TYR A 697 7.41 -8.25 26.28
N LYS A 698 6.76 -9.29 26.84
CA LYS A 698 7.26 -10.66 26.76
C LYS A 698 7.06 -11.29 25.37
N PHE A 699 6.16 -10.74 24.55
CA PHE A 699 5.73 -11.37 23.29
C PHE A 699 5.89 -10.45 22.08
N LEU A 700 5.72 -9.15 22.30
CA LEU A 700 5.67 -8.15 21.25
C LEU A 700 6.92 -7.26 21.27
N PRO A 701 7.42 -6.85 20.09
CA PRO A 701 8.43 -5.80 20.01
C PRO A 701 7.91 -4.48 20.59
N ASP A 702 8.80 -3.64 21.09
CA ASP A 702 8.45 -2.39 21.79
C ASP A 702 7.51 -1.47 21.01
N PHE A 703 7.65 -1.40 19.69
CA PHE A 703 6.84 -0.52 18.83
C PHE A 703 5.37 -1.00 18.68
N MET A 704 5.08 -2.24 19.04
CA MET A 704 3.73 -2.81 19.01
C MET A 704 3.00 -2.70 20.36
N VAL A 705 3.71 -2.33 21.43
CA VAL A 705 3.10 -2.24 22.77
C VAL A 705 2.30 -0.94 22.89
N PRO A 706 1.00 -0.98 23.28
CA PRO A 706 0.17 0.22 23.44
C PRO A 706 0.77 1.25 24.40
N SER A 707 0.65 2.53 24.01
CA SER A 707 1.06 3.66 24.84
C SER A 707 -0.01 4.04 25.87
N TYR A 708 -1.28 3.74 25.59
CA TYR A 708 -2.41 4.05 26.45
C TYR A 708 -3.35 2.86 26.55
N TYR A 709 -3.98 2.71 27.71
CA TYR A 709 -4.96 1.67 28.01
C TYR A 709 -6.22 2.35 28.56
N VAL A 710 -7.35 2.09 27.92
CA VAL A 710 -8.66 2.63 28.30
C VAL A 710 -9.53 1.47 28.75
N VAL A 711 -9.90 1.46 30.01
CA VAL A 711 -10.81 0.46 30.57
C VAL A 711 -12.25 0.89 30.31
N LEU A 712 -13.03 -0.01 29.72
CA LEU A 712 -14.46 0.18 29.45
C LEU A 712 -15.27 -0.94 30.12
N ASP A 713 -16.53 -0.65 30.44
CA ASP A 713 -17.47 -1.67 30.94
C ASP A 713 -17.82 -2.71 29.86
N LYS A 714 -17.84 -2.27 28.59
CA LYS A 714 -18.04 -3.10 27.39
C LYS A 714 -17.52 -2.37 26.16
N LEU A 715 -17.10 -3.09 25.11
CA LEU A 715 -16.81 -2.44 23.83
C LEU A 715 -18.13 -2.00 23.14
N PRO A 716 -18.18 -0.78 22.57
CA PRO A 716 -19.34 -0.33 21.81
C PRO A 716 -19.46 -1.15 20.52
N ILE A 717 -20.69 -1.50 20.15
CA ILE A 717 -21.00 -2.24 18.92
C ILE A 717 -21.93 -1.40 18.05
N ASN A 718 -21.75 -1.50 16.73
CA ASN A 718 -22.62 -0.87 15.75
C ASN A 718 -23.91 -1.68 15.54
N ILE A 719 -24.82 -1.17 14.71
CA ILE A 719 -26.11 -1.80 14.37
C ILE A 719 -25.98 -3.23 13.79
N ASN A 720 -24.80 -3.57 13.27
CA ASN A 720 -24.48 -4.87 12.68
C ASN A 720 -23.78 -5.82 13.69
N GLY A 721 -23.69 -5.45 14.96
CA GLY A 721 -23.07 -6.26 16.01
C GLY A 721 -21.54 -6.33 15.93
N LYS A 722 -20.87 -5.45 15.17
CA LYS A 722 -19.41 -5.33 15.12
C LYS A 722 -18.91 -4.22 16.04
N ILE A 723 -17.68 -4.32 16.55
CA ILE A 723 -17.07 -3.27 17.38
C ILE A 723 -17.06 -1.94 16.61
N ASP A 724 -17.60 -0.90 17.24
CA ASP A 724 -17.66 0.45 16.69
C ASP A 724 -16.38 1.23 17.03
N LYS A 725 -15.38 1.07 16.16
CA LYS A 725 -14.08 1.76 16.28
C LYS A 725 -14.20 3.28 16.17
N ASN A 726 -15.22 3.81 15.49
CA ASN A 726 -15.43 5.25 15.38
C ASN A 726 -15.88 5.84 16.71
N ASN A 727 -16.80 5.16 17.39
CA ASN A 727 -17.24 5.56 18.72
C ASN A 727 -16.08 5.44 19.74
N LEU A 728 -15.30 4.36 19.68
CA LEU A 728 -14.07 4.22 20.49
C LEU A 728 -13.09 5.38 20.28
N ALA A 729 -12.92 5.86 19.04
CA ALA A 729 -12.03 6.98 18.75
C ALA A 729 -12.44 8.28 19.46
N ILE A 730 -13.74 8.48 19.70
CA ILE A 730 -14.31 9.68 20.33
C ILE A 730 -14.17 9.66 21.86
N ILE A 731 -14.15 8.49 22.52
CA ILE A 731 -14.14 8.35 23.99
C ILE A 731 -12.95 9.04 24.71
N LEU A 732 -11.88 9.39 23.99
CA LEU A 732 -10.69 10.07 24.53
C LEU A 732 -10.55 11.55 24.14
N ASN A 733 -11.52 12.11 23.42
CA ASN A 733 -11.62 13.56 23.21
C ASN A 733 -12.52 14.17 24.28
#